data_AF-A0A9W9NYF2-F1
#
_entry.id   AF-A0A9W9NYF2-F1
#
_cell.length_a   1.000
_cell.length_b   1.000
_cell.length_c   1.000
_cell.angle_alpha   90.00
_cell.angle_beta   90.00
_cell.angle_gamma   90.00
#
_symmetry.space_group_name_H-M   'P 1'
#
loop_
_entity.id
_entity.type
_entity.pdbx_description
1 polymer ?
#
loop_
_entity_poly.entity_id
_entity_poly.type
_entity_poly.pdbx_seq_one_letter_code
_entity_poly.pdbx_strand_id
1 'polypeptide(L)'
;MEHTTSHTPFESLPLNPNGPRGNAWGIYGDNDQLGRLNLLTPENTAAAAQEIIEGVRISTDWALNSMATPCFGRSAFEHTIKNKAPRPVNDDILIFNTQSSSQWDGFRHYGAKDGSFYNGCSQKDIENSTRNGIHVWADNGGIVGRGVLLDYAAWAEANCRAINCFETQSIPLEELLEVAASQQTTFRRGDILFIRTGWTRAYEQLSQAECQQLADYKAPPVIGVKSSEPILRWIWETGFAAVAGDMPSFEAYPCQDVDYFLHEWLLAGWGLPIGELFDLERLGKECRQRGRYTFFFSSVPLKVKIPTLRLQYRDYANPPQFQQVPGDAIDVAIAKHAVPDPRHSPVLHVWTYFRQLQAQVRSPGASNGSINRVSKRNTSKTPKSPNTPEELQPEITPNRLTPSSVPSNIIHHPDSEVPLERDDWWYKGTDNLFLNRSGEHHFVGASSTTHLAKRLNPGSSNLAWDVRPLYDDLSSLRRPVAGALPQLPPFEFAKRLFWTQYAYIGTIFSLIHPREFEERLDFVYHQPPDFSHRETCLIYCQALLVIAFGLMYSVNQWSGDDGPPGFKYFKHALRLLPDIHEEGSIFFVEVLCYVAYYMQNLNRRDAAFLYVGLALRMAISLGLHQEVSDQDISPTDRNRRRRAWWSVYSLDRILSVKSGNPITIHDEDIGITWPAALDGSTSDPWPGIVLTHYTQLSRILGRIGEEIYRKKPRSGSNLVMSVQSITNDLSGWLRQVPDRLRIDFTTLDAPINRESVSINLHFYSCVNMTARPLVFYVIQRRLDAGVLDASAEDWKGGLAPNTVAVIDSCITAARATTMIMDAAAKQNLIATYGYLDGEYIFSAALLLVMVNAAFPHNETNARSMETALNLLRSMADRGNAYLSSRHSLLLELRASIGPKPMMSDPNGSDLPLDIPVSPNNGHATGAALPEPDPQPTVPTDEWQPDLPSFQDISFQFDLNDDPALWEGALNQIDIDMDTDWIENTLKR
;
A
#
# COMPACT_ATOMS: atom_id res chain seq x y z
N MET A 1 -0.34 37.57 1.57
CA MET A 1 -0.94 38.92 1.64
C MET A 1 -2.41 38.72 1.98
N GLU A 2 -2.99 39.52 2.87
CA GLU A 2 -4.43 39.46 3.15
C GLU A 2 -5.21 40.09 2.00
N HIS A 3 -5.67 39.28 1.05
CA HIS A 3 -6.71 39.71 0.13
C HIS A 3 -8.06 39.69 0.86
N THR A 4 -8.34 40.76 1.61
CA THR A 4 -9.71 41.10 1.99
C THR A 4 -10.49 41.39 0.71
N THR A 5 -11.10 40.36 0.12
CA THR A 5 -11.95 40.50 -1.06
C THR A 5 -13.11 41.42 -0.70
N SER A 6 -13.07 42.64 -1.23
CA SER A 6 -14.12 43.63 -1.01
C SER A 6 -15.45 43.04 -1.41
N HIS A 7 -16.48 43.24 -0.58
CA HIS A 7 -17.84 42.81 -0.93
C HIS A 7 -18.18 43.38 -2.32
N THR A 8 -18.49 42.46 -3.24
CA THR A 8 -18.78 42.71 -4.64
C THR A 8 -20.30 42.79 -4.77
N PRO A 9 -20.92 43.95 -5.00
CA PRO A 9 -22.37 44.08 -5.07
C PRO A 9 -22.96 43.31 -6.25
N PHE A 10 -24.17 42.79 -6.12
CA PHE A 10 -24.87 42.05 -7.18
C PHE A 10 -24.98 42.83 -8.50
N GLU A 11 -25.12 44.17 -8.45
CA GLU A 11 -25.14 45.06 -9.63
C GLU A 11 -23.83 45.06 -10.44
N SER A 12 -22.72 44.58 -9.87
CA SER A 12 -21.43 44.50 -10.56
C SER A 12 -21.21 43.17 -11.30
N LEU A 13 -22.18 42.26 -11.25
CA LEU A 13 -22.15 40.99 -12.01
C LEU A 13 -22.77 41.19 -13.41
N PRO A 14 -22.22 40.60 -14.49
CA PRO A 14 -21.12 39.64 -14.50
C PRO A 14 -19.72 40.27 -14.36
N LEU A 15 -18.82 39.59 -13.65
CA LEU A 15 -17.41 40.00 -13.52
C LEU A 15 -16.60 39.70 -14.79
N ASN A 16 -16.86 38.57 -15.45
CA ASN A 16 -16.24 38.24 -16.73
C ASN A 16 -17.23 38.51 -17.89
N PRO A 17 -17.00 39.49 -18.77
CA PRO A 17 -17.89 39.82 -19.88
C PRO A 17 -18.07 38.70 -20.92
N ASN A 18 -17.18 37.69 -20.93
CA ASN A 18 -17.23 36.55 -21.85
C ASN A 18 -17.92 35.32 -21.25
N GLY A 19 -18.37 35.39 -19.99
CA GLY A 19 -19.11 34.31 -19.32
C GLY A 19 -20.63 34.52 -19.33
N PRO A 20 -21.40 33.58 -18.76
CA PRO A 20 -22.86 33.64 -18.71
C PRO A 20 -23.36 34.82 -17.85
N ARG A 21 -24.63 35.18 -18.04
CA ARG A 21 -25.29 36.31 -17.36
C ARG A 21 -25.07 36.24 -15.85
N GLY A 22 -24.52 37.31 -15.27
CA GLY A 22 -24.35 37.45 -13.83
C GLY A 22 -23.28 36.55 -13.20
N ASN A 23 -22.35 35.98 -13.99
CA ASN A 23 -21.24 35.18 -13.45
C ASN A 23 -20.34 35.97 -12.48
N ALA A 24 -19.74 35.26 -11.52
CA ALA A 24 -18.74 35.78 -10.59
C ALA A 24 -17.36 35.14 -10.84
N TRP A 25 -17.04 34.85 -12.10
CA TRP A 25 -15.78 34.19 -12.46
C TRP A 25 -14.58 35.11 -12.21
N GLY A 26 -13.43 34.51 -11.87
CA GLY A 26 -12.22 35.24 -11.48
C GLY A 26 -12.24 35.88 -10.08
N ILE A 27 -13.36 35.89 -9.34
CA ILE A 27 -13.45 36.54 -8.00
C ILE A 27 -12.49 35.94 -6.95
N TYR A 28 -12.14 34.65 -7.11
CA TYR A 28 -11.10 33.95 -6.34
C TYR A 28 -9.92 33.50 -7.23
N GLY A 29 -9.81 34.06 -8.43
CA GLY A 29 -8.84 33.70 -9.48
C GLY A 29 -9.37 32.69 -10.51
N ASP A 30 -8.79 32.70 -11.71
CA ASP A 30 -9.28 31.93 -12.88
C ASP A 30 -9.11 30.40 -12.75
N ASN A 31 -8.26 29.98 -11.81
CA ASN A 31 -8.00 28.57 -11.48
C ASN A 31 -8.82 28.07 -10.28
N ASP A 32 -9.66 28.90 -9.66
CA ASP A 32 -10.51 28.48 -8.54
C ASP A 32 -11.55 27.44 -8.96
N GLN A 33 -11.81 26.52 -8.03
CA GLN A 33 -12.69 25.35 -8.13
C GLN A 33 -13.48 25.10 -6.82
N LEU A 34 -13.31 25.97 -5.81
CA LEU A 34 -14.08 25.97 -4.55
C LEU A 34 -15.26 26.96 -4.61
N GLY A 35 -15.16 28.02 -5.41
CA GLY A 35 -16.23 29.01 -5.59
C GLY A 35 -16.59 29.68 -4.27
N ARG A 36 -17.89 29.77 -3.96
CA ARG A 36 -18.41 30.34 -2.72
C ARG A 36 -18.04 29.53 -1.47
N LEU A 37 -17.49 28.31 -1.59
CA LEU A 37 -16.87 27.61 -0.45
C LEU A 37 -15.62 28.33 0.08
N ASN A 38 -14.98 29.21 -0.70
CA ASN A 38 -13.93 30.11 -0.21
C ASN A 38 -14.41 31.09 0.89
N LEU A 39 -15.72 31.16 1.17
CA LEU A 39 -16.29 31.91 2.30
C LEU A 39 -16.23 31.13 3.64
N LEU A 40 -15.95 29.82 3.59
CA LEU A 40 -15.67 28.96 4.75
C LEU A 40 -14.20 29.12 5.16
N THR A 41 -13.81 30.34 5.54
CA THR A 41 -12.44 30.63 5.98
C THR A 41 -12.13 29.92 7.31
N PRO A 42 -10.85 29.66 7.64
CA PRO A 42 -10.47 29.03 8.90
C PRO A 42 -11.07 29.71 10.14
N GLU A 43 -11.20 31.03 10.11
CA GLU A 43 -11.76 31.86 11.18
C GLU A 43 -13.28 31.65 11.32
N ASN A 44 -14.01 31.63 10.20
CA ASN A 44 -15.46 31.41 10.18
C ASN A 44 -15.81 29.97 10.57
N THR A 45 -15.05 28.99 10.08
CA THR A 45 -15.23 27.57 10.42
C THR A 45 -14.87 27.29 11.89
N ALA A 46 -13.83 27.94 12.44
CA ALA A 46 -13.53 27.89 13.87
C ALA A 46 -14.61 28.60 14.73
N ALA A 47 -15.13 29.74 14.28
CA ALA A 47 -16.22 30.44 14.96
C ALA A 47 -17.53 29.63 14.98
N ALA A 48 -17.82 28.86 13.92
CA ALA A 48 -18.99 27.98 13.87
C ALA A 48 -18.99 26.90 14.96
N ALA A 49 -17.83 26.50 15.48
CA ALA A 49 -17.75 25.53 16.58
C ALA A 49 -18.44 26.03 17.88
N GLN A 50 -18.64 27.34 18.05
CA GLN A 50 -19.39 27.92 19.17
C GLN A 50 -20.90 27.59 19.13
N GLU A 51 -21.42 27.13 17.99
CA GLU A 51 -22.82 26.68 17.86
C GLU A 51 -23.01 25.24 18.42
N ILE A 52 -21.93 24.55 18.82
CA ILE A 52 -21.91 23.23 19.48
C ILE A 52 -22.12 23.42 21.00
N ILE A 53 -23.38 23.54 21.42
CA ILE A 53 -23.73 23.83 22.82
C ILE A 53 -24.17 22.56 23.59
N GLU A 54 -25.15 21.82 23.09
CA GLU A 54 -25.76 20.69 23.82
C GLU A 54 -25.21 19.30 23.42
N GLY A 55 -24.25 19.22 22.48
CA GLY A 55 -23.70 17.95 21.99
C GLY A 55 -24.68 17.06 21.21
N VAL A 56 -25.85 17.58 20.85
CA VAL A 56 -26.90 16.87 20.12
C VAL A 56 -26.44 16.60 18.68
N ARG A 57 -26.54 15.35 18.24
CA ARG A 57 -26.13 14.90 16.89
C ARG A 57 -27.33 14.45 16.09
N ILE A 58 -27.43 14.96 14.87
CA ILE A 58 -28.51 14.77 13.91
C ILE A 58 -27.82 14.43 12.58
N SER A 59 -28.23 13.34 11.92
CA SER A 59 -27.90 13.16 10.52
C SER A 59 -28.91 13.96 9.70
N THR A 60 -28.44 14.57 8.61
CA THR A 60 -29.29 15.19 7.60
C THR A 60 -29.34 14.37 6.31
N ASP A 61 -28.78 13.16 6.34
CA ASP A 61 -28.80 12.22 5.23
C ASP A 61 -30.14 11.48 5.25
N TRP A 62 -30.94 11.66 4.20
CA TRP A 62 -32.09 10.81 3.90
C TRP A 62 -31.61 9.40 3.54
N ALA A 63 -32.46 8.38 3.65
CA ALA A 63 -32.01 7.02 3.39
C ALA A 63 -31.80 6.79 1.87
N LEU A 64 -30.72 6.08 1.51
CA LEU A 64 -30.39 5.82 0.10
C LEU A 64 -31.48 5.04 -0.66
N ASN A 65 -32.35 4.34 0.07
CA ASN A 65 -33.46 3.56 -0.45
C ASN A 65 -34.84 4.25 -0.33
N SER A 66 -34.93 5.49 0.16
CA SER A 66 -36.24 6.17 0.34
C SER A 66 -36.91 6.48 -1.00
N MET A 67 -36.16 6.95 -2.00
CA MET A 67 -36.68 7.16 -3.36
C MET A 67 -36.70 5.84 -4.15
N ALA A 68 -37.60 4.94 -3.77
CA ALA A 68 -37.72 3.60 -4.36
C ALA A 68 -37.99 3.60 -5.88
N THR A 69 -38.66 4.64 -6.38
CA THR A 69 -38.82 4.90 -7.83
C THR A 69 -38.25 6.29 -8.16
N PRO A 70 -36.98 6.40 -8.60
CA PRO A 70 -36.39 7.67 -8.98
C PRO A 70 -36.99 8.28 -10.26
N CYS A 71 -37.17 9.60 -10.24
CA CYS A 71 -37.59 10.37 -11.40
C CYS A 71 -36.50 10.40 -12.51
N PHE A 72 -36.87 10.91 -13.69
CA PHE A 72 -35.97 11.12 -14.84
C PHE A 72 -35.29 9.85 -15.40
N GLY A 73 -35.82 8.66 -15.08
CA GLY A 73 -35.22 7.38 -15.51
C GLY A 73 -33.89 7.04 -14.84
N ARG A 74 -33.57 7.68 -13.70
CA ARG A 74 -32.40 7.36 -12.88
C ARG A 74 -32.50 5.91 -12.35
N SER A 75 -31.37 5.22 -12.25
CA SER A 75 -31.32 3.86 -11.68
C SER A 75 -31.75 3.86 -10.22
N ALA A 76 -32.66 2.94 -9.87
CA ALA A 76 -33.06 2.69 -8.48
C ALA A 76 -31.88 2.23 -7.61
N PHE A 77 -32.03 2.38 -6.30
CA PHE A 77 -31.07 1.89 -5.31
C PHE A 77 -31.13 0.36 -5.20
N GLU A 78 -30.03 -0.31 -5.51
CA GLU A 78 -29.83 -1.74 -5.27
C GLU A 78 -28.86 -1.96 -4.09
N HIS A 79 -29.29 -2.75 -3.11
CA HIS A 79 -28.47 -3.18 -1.98
C HIS A 79 -28.41 -4.71 -1.93
N THR A 80 -27.30 -5.28 -2.40
CA THR A 80 -27.05 -6.71 -2.31
C THR A 80 -26.25 -7.01 -1.05
N ILE A 81 -26.93 -7.55 -0.03
CA ILE A 81 -26.28 -8.12 1.16
C ILE A 81 -25.66 -9.47 0.80
N LYS A 82 -24.36 -9.47 0.51
CA LYS A 82 -23.57 -10.67 0.25
C LYS A 82 -23.17 -11.33 1.57
N ASN A 83 -24.10 -12.13 2.09
CA ASN A 83 -23.84 -13.01 3.22
C ASN A 83 -22.71 -14.02 2.93
N LYS A 84 -21.82 -14.24 3.90
CA LYS A 84 -20.65 -15.13 3.82
C LYS A 84 -20.85 -16.44 4.59
N ALA A 85 -22.05 -17.02 4.55
CA ALA A 85 -22.38 -18.29 5.19
C ALA A 85 -21.29 -19.37 4.96
N PRO A 86 -20.92 -20.15 5.99
CA PRO A 86 -21.54 -20.21 7.32
C PRO A 86 -21.12 -19.09 8.29
N ARG A 87 -20.23 -18.15 7.92
CA ARG A 87 -19.88 -17.01 8.78
C ARG A 87 -21.08 -16.05 8.88
N PRO A 88 -21.40 -15.48 10.06
CA PRO A 88 -22.44 -14.48 10.24
C PRO A 88 -21.98 -13.07 9.77
N VAL A 89 -21.27 -13.01 8.64
CA VAL A 89 -20.70 -11.79 8.07
C VAL A 89 -21.43 -11.45 6.78
N ASN A 90 -21.76 -10.18 6.61
CA ASN A 90 -22.41 -9.63 5.43
C ASN A 90 -21.48 -8.57 4.81
N ASP A 91 -21.22 -8.65 3.51
CA ASP A 91 -20.67 -7.52 2.74
C ASP A 91 -21.82 -6.84 1.99
N ASP A 92 -21.86 -5.51 1.99
CA ASP A 92 -22.86 -4.74 1.28
C ASP A 92 -22.32 -4.27 -0.08
N ILE A 93 -23.02 -4.60 -1.16
CA ILE A 93 -22.80 -4.02 -2.49
C ILE A 93 -23.94 -3.03 -2.73
N LEU A 94 -23.60 -1.76 -2.89
CA LEU A 94 -24.54 -0.68 -3.21
C LEU A 94 -24.34 -0.23 -4.66
N ILE A 95 -25.44 -0.19 -5.43
CA ILE A 95 -25.50 0.42 -6.76
C ILE A 95 -26.61 1.47 -6.71
N PHE A 96 -26.29 2.74 -6.96
CA PHE A 96 -27.25 3.82 -6.81
C PHE A 96 -26.91 5.02 -7.71
N ASN A 97 -27.93 5.77 -8.09
CA ASN A 97 -27.74 7.13 -8.61
C ASN A 97 -27.62 8.10 -7.42
N THR A 98 -26.67 9.05 -7.46
CA THR A 98 -26.50 10.00 -6.36
C THR A 98 -27.70 10.92 -6.17
N GLN A 99 -28.47 11.20 -7.22
CA GLN A 99 -29.68 12.04 -7.19
C GLN A 99 -30.94 11.19 -6.93
N SER A 100 -30.86 10.30 -5.95
CA SER A 100 -31.98 9.48 -5.43
C SER A 100 -32.05 9.49 -3.90
N SER A 101 -31.16 10.24 -3.26
CA SER A 101 -31.11 10.54 -1.83
C SER A 101 -30.17 11.75 -1.63
N SER A 102 -29.96 12.22 -0.39
CA SER A 102 -29.32 13.51 -0.13
C SER A 102 -28.00 13.72 -0.89
N GLN A 103 -27.93 14.76 -1.73
CA GLN A 103 -26.78 15.03 -2.59
C GLN A 103 -26.31 16.48 -2.52
N TRP A 104 -25.03 16.69 -2.86
CA TRP A 104 -24.47 17.99 -3.23
C TRP A 104 -24.18 18.01 -4.72
N ASP A 105 -24.79 18.94 -5.45
CA ASP A 105 -24.50 19.12 -6.87
C ASP A 105 -23.22 19.95 -7.05
N GLY A 106 -22.20 19.29 -7.61
CA GLY A 106 -20.91 19.90 -7.95
C GLY A 106 -21.00 20.82 -9.16
N PHE A 107 -20.00 21.68 -9.38
CA PHE A 107 -19.93 22.60 -10.54
C PHE A 107 -19.68 21.91 -11.91
N ARG A 108 -20.03 20.62 -11.99
CA ARG A 108 -20.09 19.76 -13.20
C ARG A 108 -21.50 19.19 -13.44
N HIS A 109 -22.42 19.38 -12.50
CA HIS A 109 -23.77 18.79 -12.59
C HIS A 109 -24.61 19.54 -13.63
N TYR A 110 -24.68 20.86 -13.50
CA TYR A 110 -25.49 21.73 -14.36
C TYR A 110 -24.61 22.85 -14.92
N GLY A 111 -24.74 23.13 -16.22
CA GLY A 111 -24.08 24.23 -16.93
C GLY A 111 -25.07 25.35 -17.25
N ALA A 112 -24.57 26.53 -17.57
CA ALA A 112 -25.40 27.63 -18.07
C ALA A 112 -25.92 27.36 -19.50
N LYS A 113 -26.93 28.11 -19.96
CA LYS A 113 -27.51 28.05 -21.32
C LYS A 113 -26.51 28.06 -22.49
N ASP A 114 -25.30 28.58 -22.31
CA ASP A 114 -24.23 28.61 -23.32
C ASP A 114 -23.36 27.34 -23.35
N GLY A 115 -23.61 26.37 -22.47
CA GLY A 115 -22.83 25.13 -22.32
C GLY A 115 -21.57 25.27 -21.46
N SER A 116 -21.41 26.40 -20.76
CA SER A 116 -20.30 26.62 -19.83
C SER A 116 -20.62 26.18 -18.39
N PHE A 117 -19.58 25.76 -17.69
CA PHE A 117 -19.56 25.44 -16.26
C PHE A 117 -18.64 26.43 -15.52
N TYR A 118 -18.62 26.36 -14.18
CA TYR A 118 -17.94 27.35 -13.34
C TYR A 118 -16.50 27.69 -13.78
N ASN A 119 -16.19 28.98 -13.73
CA ASN A 119 -14.90 29.57 -14.07
C ASN A 119 -14.45 29.29 -15.52
N GLY A 120 -15.40 29.31 -16.47
CA GLY A 120 -15.12 29.11 -17.90
C GLY A 120 -14.72 27.67 -18.25
N CYS A 121 -15.21 26.69 -17.50
CA CYS A 121 -14.95 25.28 -17.78
C CYS A 121 -15.92 24.78 -18.86
N SER A 122 -15.43 24.14 -19.93
CA SER A 122 -16.28 23.61 -21.00
C SER A 122 -16.71 22.16 -20.73
N GLN A 123 -17.77 21.70 -21.39
CA GLN A 123 -18.15 20.28 -21.42
C GLN A 123 -16.97 19.35 -21.76
N LYS A 124 -16.09 19.75 -22.68
CA LYS A 124 -14.89 18.97 -23.03
C LYS A 124 -13.89 18.87 -21.87
N ASP A 125 -13.76 19.90 -21.05
CA ASP A 125 -12.91 19.87 -19.85
C ASP A 125 -13.53 19.00 -18.75
N ILE A 126 -14.86 19.01 -18.63
CA ILE A 126 -15.63 18.10 -17.76
C ILE A 126 -15.41 16.63 -18.18
N GLU A 127 -15.26 16.37 -19.49
CA GLU A 127 -15.03 15.04 -20.05
C GLU A 127 -13.57 14.54 -19.96
N ASN A 128 -12.58 15.44 -20.03
CA ASN A 128 -11.17 15.06 -20.20
C ASN A 128 -10.26 15.41 -19.02
N SER A 129 -10.76 16.15 -18.02
CA SER A 129 -9.98 16.56 -16.84
C SER A 129 -10.71 16.26 -15.53
N THR A 130 -10.04 16.47 -14.41
CA THR A 130 -10.63 16.47 -13.06
C THR A 130 -11.24 17.81 -12.64
N ARG A 131 -11.17 18.86 -13.49
CA ARG A 131 -11.57 20.23 -13.15
C ARG A 131 -13.02 20.29 -12.63
N ASN A 132 -13.25 21.16 -11.65
CA ASN A 132 -14.53 21.35 -10.95
C ASN A 132 -15.05 20.09 -10.21
N GLY A 133 -14.17 19.11 -9.97
CA GLY A 133 -14.51 17.84 -9.31
C GLY A 133 -14.86 17.98 -7.83
N ILE A 134 -15.90 17.27 -7.37
CA ILE A 134 -16.33 17.25 -5.97
C ILE A 134 -15.24 16.72 -5.00
N HIS A 135 -14.25 15.98 -5.52
CA HIS A 135 -13.05 15.60 -4.77
C HIS A 135 -12.20 16.82 -4.37
N VAL A 136 -12.19 17.91 -5.14
CA VAL A 136 -11.49 19.15 -4.77
C VAL A 136 -12.05 19.69 -3.45
N TRP A 137 -13.37 19.65 -3.27
CA TRP A 137 -14.00 20.04 -2.01
C TRP A 137 -13.65 19.05 -0.89
N ALA A 138 -13.72 17.75 -1.16
CA ALA A 138 -13.41 16.69 -0.19
C ALA A 138 -11.90 16.58 0.18
N ASP A 139 -11.00 17.13 -0.62
CA ASP A 139 -9.57 17.29 -0.32
C ASP A 139 -9.27 18.60 0.43
N ASN A 140 -10.10 19.65 0.26
CA ASN A 140 -10.07 20.89 1.05
C ASN A 140 -10.92 20.83 2.34
N GLY A 141 -11.26 19.64 2.84
CA GLY A 141 -11.96 19.44 4.13
C GLY A 141 -13.48 19.31 4.06
N GLY A 142 -14.09 19.46 2.88
CA GLY A 142 -15.54 19.38 2.67
C GLY A 142 -16.26 20.71 2.92
N ILE A 143 -17.53 20.62 3.30
CA ILE A 143 -18.41 21.76 3.56
C ILE A 143 -18.64 21.82 5.08
N VAL A 144 -17.84 22.64 5.77
CA VAL A 144 -17.81 22.74 7.24
C VAL A 144 -17.90 24.19 7.69
N GLY A 145 -18.93 24.52 8.46
CA GLY A 145 -19.23 25.91 8.86
C GLY A 145 -20.52 26.02 9.68
N ARG A 146 -21.14 27.20 9.66
CA ARG A 146 -22.41 27.43 10.36
C ARG A 146 -23.59 27.14 9.44
N GLY A 147 -24.43 26.18 9.81
CA GLY A 147 -25.73 25.96 9.21
C GLY A 147 -26.81 26.86 9.80
N VAL A 148 -27.75 27.28 8.96
CA VAL A 148 -28.90 28.12 9.33
C VAL A 148 -30.17 27.58 8.66
N LEU A 149 -31.19 27.18 9.44
CA LEU A 149 -32.41 26.55 8.93
C LEU A 149 -33.61 27.50 8.92
N LEU A 150 -34.17 27.75 7.74
CA LEU A 150 -35.51 28.31 7.56
C LEU A 150 -36.53 27.15 7.49
N ASP A 151 -37.29 26.94 8.57
CA ASP A 151 -38.32 25.89 8.67
C ASP A 151 -39.65 26.41 8.08
N TYR A 152 -39.66 26.62 6.75
CA TYR A 152 -40.82 27.14 6.01
C TYR A 152 -42.07 26.30 6.26
N ALA A 153 -41.94 24.97 6.26
CA ALA A 153 -43.06 24.07 6.51
C ALA A 153 -43.74 24.32 7.87
N ALA A 154 -42.97 24.43 8.95
CA ALA A 154 -43.53 24.70 10.28
C ALA A 154 -44.16 26.10 10.39
N TRP A 155 -43.58 27.09 9.70
CA TRP A 155 -44.13 28.45 9.63
C TRP A 155 -45.43 28.51 8.82
N ALA A 156 -45.47 27.84 7.66
CA ALA A 156 -46.64 27.77 6.79
C ALA A 156 -47.80 27.05 7.50
N GLU A 157 -47.53 25.93 8.17
CA GLU A 157 -48.48 25.23 9.07
C GLU A 157 -49.04 26.18 10.14
N ALA A 158 -48.18 26.94 10.82
CA ALA A 158 -48.59 27.88 11.88
C ALA A 158 -49.37 29.12 11.36
N ASN A 159 -49.19 29.50 10.11
CA ASN A 159 -49.86 30.63 9.45
C ASN A 159 -51.01 30.20 8.51
N CYS A 160 -51.46 28.94 8.61
CA CYS A 160 -52.53 28.37 7.78
C CYS A 160 -52.30 28.50 6.25
N ARG A 161 -51.03 28.51 5.81
CA ARG A 161 -50.66 28.48 4.39
C ARG A 161 -50.65 27.03 3.90
N ALA A 162 -51.21 26.79 2.71
CA ALA A 162 -51.17 25.47 2.08
C ALA A 162 -49.75 25.13 1.58
N ILE A 163 -49.39 23.85 1.65
CA ILE A 163 -48.12 23.31 1.16
C ILE A 163 -48.44 22.12 0.25
N ASN A 164 -48.22 22.27 -1.04
CA ASN A 164 -48.40 21.21 -2.03
C ASN A 164 -47.03 20.78 -2.56
N CYS A 165 -46.38 19.83 -1.88
CA CYS A 165 -45.00 19.41 -2.18
C CYS A 165 -44.80 18.86 -3.61
N PHE A 166 -45.87 18.42 -4.26
CA PHE A 166 -45.92 17.85 -5.60
C PHE A 166 -46.68 18.72 -6.60
N GLU A 167 -46.80 20.01 -6.32
CA GLU A 167 -47.21 21.04 -7.28
C GLU A 167 -46.11 22.10 -7.39
N THR A 168 -46.08 22.86 -8.48
CA THR A 168 -45.09 23.92 -8.70
C THR A 168 -45.40 25.14 -7.83
N GLN A 169 -45.07 25.06 -6.55
CA GLN A 169 -45.29 26.10 -5.54
C GLN A 169 -43.99 26.89 -5.29
N SER A 170 -43.95 28.14 -5.76
CA SER A 170 -42.80 29.05 -5.57
C SER A 170 -42.83 29.72 -4.20
N ILE A 171 -41.84 29.43 -3.35
CA ILE A 171 -41.64 30.13 -2.08
C ILE A 171 -40.92 31.47 -2.36
N PRO A 172 -41.57 32.62 -2.10
CA PRO A 172 -41.01 33.94 -2.43
C PRO A 172 -40.06 34.45 -1.31
N LEU A 173 -39.23 35.45 -1.64
CA LEU A 173 -38.25 36.02 -0.69
C LEU A 173 -38.91 36.58 0.56
N GLU A 174 -40.05 37.24 0.39
CA GLU A 174 -40.83 37.87 1.45
C GLU A 174 -41.20 36.84 2.54
N GLU A 175 -41.64 35.64 2.15
CA GLU A 175 -41.97 34.58 3.11
C GLU A 175 -40.74 33.94 3.75
N LEU A 176 -39.61 33.81 3.03
CA LEU A 176 -38.35 33.36 3.64
C LEU A 176 -37.83 34.34 4.70
N LEU A 177 -38.03 35.65 4.51
CA LEU A 177 -37.70 36.69 5.49
C LEU A 177 -38.71 36.71 6.65
N GLU A 178 -40.00 36.46 6.42
CA GLU A 178 -41.00 36.27 7.48
C GLU A 178 -40.71 35.01 8.34
N VAL A 179 -40.26 33.91 7.72
CA VAL A 179 -39.75 32.72 8.44
C VAL A 179 -38.57 33.13 9.32
N ALA A 180 -37.52 33.73 8.75
CA ALA A 180 -36.32 34.13 9.49
C ALA A 180 -36.64 35.07 10.67
N ALA A 181 -37.54 36.05 10.47
CA ALA A 181 -38.00 36.95 11.51
C ALA A 181 -38.78 36.24 12.62
N SER A 182 -39.69 35.31 12.26
CA SER A 182 -40.45 34.51 13.24
C SER A 182 -39.57 33.59 14.09
N GLN A 183 -38.48 33.10 13.51
CA GLN A 183 -37.46 32.28 14.14
C GLN A 183 -36.43 33.06 14.96
N GLN A 184 -36.39 34.40 14.82
CA GLN A 184 -35.34 35.28 15.34
C GLN A 184 -33.94 34.96 14.79
N THR A 185 -33.89 34.41 13.56
CA THR A 185 -32.68 33.97 12.87
C THR A 185 -31.93 35.15 12.25
N THR A 186 -30.61 35.22 12.45
CA THR A 186 -29.73 36.22 11.81
C THR A 186 -28.63 35.54 10.99
N PHE A 187 -28.42 36.05 9.77
CA PHE A 187 -27.43 35.53 8.82
C PHE A 187 -26.05 36.19 9.00
N ARG A 188 -25.00 35.47 8.60
CA ARG A 188 -23.59 35.88 8.57
C ARG A 188 -22.97 35.45 7.23
N ARG A 189 -21.97 36.18 6.74
CA ARG A 189 -21.16 35.76 5.58
C ARG A 189 -20.44 34.44 5.90
N GLY A 190 -20.52 33.47 5.01
CA GLY A 190 -20.02 32.10 5.22
C GLY A 190 -21.07 31.14 5.79
N ASP A 191 -22.29 31.57 6.09
CA ASP A 191 -23.37 30.66 6.48
C ASP A 191 -23.75 29.69 5.36
N ILE A 192 -24.25 28.52 5.74
CA ILE A 192 -24.83 27.49 4.87
C ILE A 192 -26.34 27.51 5.12
N LEU A 193 -27.11 27.93 4.11
CA LEU A 193 -28.55 28.10 4.22
C LEU A 193 -29.29 26.78 3.98
N PHE A 194 -30.14 26.38 4.90
CA PHE A 194 -31.06 25.25 4.76
C PHE A 194 -32.50 25.74 4.70
N ILE A 195 -33.31 25.17 3.80
CA ILE A 195 -34.75 25.45 3.72
C ILE A 195 -35.52 24.13 3.80
N ARG A 196 -36.41 24.00 4.80
CA ARG A 196 -37.30 22.84 4.95
C ARG A 196 -38.70 23.16 4.43
N THR A 197 -39.07 22.51 3.33
CA THR A 197 -40.40 22.60 2.69
C THR A 197 -41.35 21.50 3.17
N GLY A 198 -40.84 20.47 3.84
CA GLY A 198 -41.57 19.27 4.26
C GLY A 198 -41.69 18.22 3.15
N TRP A 199 -40.83 18.27 2.12
CA TRP A 199 -40.94 17.44 0.92
C TRP A 199 -40.63 15.96 1.19
N THR A 200 -39.52 15.63 1.86
CA THR A 200 -39.17 14.25 2.23
C THR A 200 -40.29 13.59 3.04
N ARG A 201 -40.78 14.29 4.07
CA ARG A 201 -41.95 13.91 4.88
C ARG A 201 -43.21 13.66 4.05
N ALA A 202 -43.44 14.43 2.98
CA ALA A 202 -44.57 14.21 2.08
C ALA A 202 -44.35 12.99 1.17
N TYR A 203 -43.13 12.79 0.67
CA TYR A 203 -42.80 11.67 -0.22
C TYR A 203 -42.90 10.33 0.51
N GLU A 204 -42.46 10.25 1.78
CA GLU A 204 -42.59 9.06 2.63
C GLU A 204 -44.04 8.67 2.97
N GLN A 205 -45.04 9.52 2.65
CA GLN A 205 -46.46 9.22 2.82
C GLN A 205 -47.15 8.73 1.54
N LEU A 206 -46.46 8.75 0.38
CA LEU A 206 -47.02 8.32 -0.89
C LEU A 206 -47.10 6.80 -1.00
N SER A 207 -48.12 6.30 -1.71
CA SER A 207 -48.15 4.91 -2.15
C SER A 207 -47.18 4.68 -3.32
N GLN A 208 -46.78 3.42 -3.54
CA GLN A 208 -45.91 3.04 -4.67
C GLN A 208 -46.50 3.46 -6.03
N ALA A 209 -47.82 3.53 -6.17
CA ALA A 209 -48.49 3.99 -7.38
C ALA A 209 -48.32 5.50 -7.60
N GLU A 210 -48.38 6.30 -6.54
CA GLU A 210 -48.15 7.74 -6.59
C GLU A 210 -46.67 8.06 -6.81
N CYS A 211 -45.74 7.30 -6.21
CA CYS A 211 -44.31 7.38 -6.51
C CYS A 211 -44.01 7.06 -7.98
N GLN A 212 -44.66 6.05 -8.56
CA GLN A 212 -44.55 5.74 -9.99
C GLN A 212 -45.12 6.88 -10.84
N GLN A 213 -46.31 7.39 -10.50
CA GLN A 213 -46.91 8.53 -11.21
C GLN A 213 -45.99 9.76 -11.19
N LEU A 214 -45.31 10.05 -10.07
CA LEU A 214 -44.31 11.12 -9.99
C LEU A 214 -43.09 10.86 -10.89
N ALA A 215 -42.61 9.62 -10.96
CA ALA A 215 -41.48 9.26 -11.83
C ALA A 215 -41.85 9.28 -13.34
N ASP A 216 -43.12 9.05 -13.68
CA ASP A 216 -43.63 9.08 -15.06
C ASP A 216 -43.75 10.52 -15.63
N TYR A 217 -43.73 11.57 -14.80
CA TYR A 217 -43.63 12.95 -15.30
C TYR A 217 -42.24 13.21 -15.88
N LYS A 218 -42.19 13.60 -17.16
CA LYS A 218 -40.96 14.11 -17.82
C LYS A 218 -40.33 15.30 -17.08
N ALA A 219 -41.15 16.08 -16.37
CA ALA A 219 -40.76 17.21 -15.55
C ALA A 219 -41.66 17.22 -14.30
N PRO A 220 -41.29 16.51 -13.21
CA PRO A 220 -42.13 16.36 -12.04
C PRO A 220 -42.30 17.72 -11.33
N PRO A 221 -43.53 18.17 -11.04
CA PRO A 221 -43.77 19.43 -10.35
C PRO A 221 -43.36 19.35 -8.87
N VAL A 222 -42.75 20.43 -8.35
CA VAL A 222 -42.23 20.49 -6.98
C VAL A 222 -42.32 21.88 -6.35
N ILE A 223 -42.53 21.90 -5.03
CA ILE A 223 -42.31 23.09 -4.19
C ILE A 223 -40.80 23.43 -4.11
N GLY A 224 -40.47 24.71 -4.08
CA GLY A 224 -39.09 25.15 -3.89
C GLY A 224 -38.96 26.68 -3.90
N VAL A 225 -37.73 27.17 -3.89
CA VAL A 225 -37.46 28.62 -3.88
C VAL A 225 -37.86 29.26 -5.21
N LYS A 226 -38.41 30.48 -5.18
CA LYS A 226 -38.79 31.22 -6.38
C LYS A 226 -37.59 31.74 -7.18
N SER A 227 -37.27 31.10 -8.31
CA SER A 227 -36.36 31.62 -9.34
C SER A 227 -36.70 33.07 -9.70
N SER A 228 -35.88 34.02 -9.26
CA SER A 228 -36.13 35.46 -9.42
C SER A 228 -34.91 36.30 -9.00
N GLU A 229 -34.74 37.49 -9.59
CA GLU A 229 -33.64 38.39 -9.25
C GLU A 229 -33.54 38.73 -7.74
N PRO A 230 -34.64 39.02 -7.00
CA PRO A 230 -34.54 39.34 -5.57
C PRO A 230 -33.99 38.19 -4.72
N ILE A 231 -34.33 36.93 -5.04
CA ILE A 231 -33.78 35.74 -4.38
C ILE A 231 -32.29 35.62 -4.67
N LEU A 232 -31.88 35.71 -5.94
CA LEU A 232 -30.48 35.64 -6.35
C LEU A 232 -29.65 36.73 -5.65
N ARG A 233 -30.14 37.97 -5.70
CA ARG A 233 -29.58 39.13 -5.02
C ARG A 233 -29.44 38.88 -3.51
N TRP A 234 -30.48 38.42 -2.83
CA TRP A 234 -30.43 38.10 -1.40
C TRP A 234 -29.38 37.02 -1.07
N ILE A 235 -29.33 35.92 -1.83
CA ILE A 235 -28.33 34.85 -1.65
C ILE A 235 -26.91 35.38 -1.86
N TRP A 236 -26.72 36.20 -2.90
CA TRP A 236 -25.43 36.80 -3.22
C TRP A 236 -24.95 37.75 -2.11
N GLU A 237 -25.76 38.77 -1.81
CA GLU A 237 -25.48 39.87 -0.88
C GLU A 237 -25.22 39.39 0.55
N THR A 238 -26.02 38.44 1.04
CA THR A 238 -25.88 37.85 2.38
C THR A 238 -24.59 37.05 2.52
N GLY A 239 -24.03 36.57 1.40
CA GLY A 239 -22.76 35.87 1.39
C GLY A 239 -22.82 34.43 1.90
N PHE A 240 -23.90 33.69 1.61
CA PHE A 240 -23.96 32.25 1.87
C PHE A 240 -22.88 31.48 1.11
N ALA A 241 -22.23 30.52 1.76
CA ALA A 241 -21.21 29.65 1.15
C ALA A 241 -21.83 28.56 0.26
N ALA A 242 -22.98 28.02 0.67
CA ALA A 242 -23.78 27.02 -0.02
C ALA A 242 -25.26 27.14 0.38
N VAL A 243 -26.18 26.57 -0.40
CA VAL A 243 -27.60 26.44 -0.07
C VAL A 243 -28.03 24.97 -0.10
N ALA A 244 -29.03 24.59 0.70
CA ALA A 244 -29.55 23.23 0.74
C ALA A 244 -31.05 23.15 1.08
N GLY A 245 -31.71 22.06 0.72
CA GLY A 245 -33.11 21.80 1.05
C GLY A 245 -33.52 20.33 1.01
N ASP A 246 -34.77 20.06 1.38
CA ASP A 246 -35.38 18.73 1.43
C ASP A 246 -36.10 18.32 0.12
N MET A 247 -36.19 19.24 -0.84
CA MET A 247 -36.79 19.05 -2.17
C MET A 247 -35.79 18.53 -3.23
N PRO A 248 -36.24 17.82 -4.28
CA PRO A 248 -35.43 17.31 -5.42
C PRO A 248 -35.08 18.35 -6.50
N SER A 249 -35.35 19.63 -6.23
CA SER A 249 -34.83 20.79 -6.96
C SER A 249 -34.86 21.96 -5.99
N PHE A 250 -33.77 22.70 -5.78
CA PHE A 250 -33.76 23.80 -4.80
C PHE A 250 -34.77 24.92 -5.13
N GLU A 251 -34.95 25.23 -6.41
CA GLU A 251 -36.03 26.07 -6.93
C GLU A 251 -37.35 25.30 -7.14
N ALA A 252 -38.47 26.03 -7.14
CA ALA A 252 -39.74 25.45 -7.57
C ALA A 252 -39.66 25.08 -9.06
N TYR A 253 -40.05 23.85 -9.39
CA TYR A 253 -39.92 23.26 -10.73
C TYR A 253 -41.28 22.78 -11.28
N PRO A 254 -41.55 22.87 -12.60
CA PRO A 254 -40.76 23.54 -13.64
C PRO A 254 -40.58 25.04 -13.39
N CYS A 255 -39.38 25.55 -13.68
CA CYS A 255 -38.98 26.93 -13.36
C CYS A 255 -39.92 27.97 -14.00
N GLN A 256 -40.36 28.95 -13.20
CA GLN A 256 -41.36 29.94 -13.61
C GLN A 256 -40.76 31.13 -14.36
N ASP A 257 -39.49 31.46 -14.09
CA ASP A 257 -38.70 32.44 -14.83
C ASP A 257 -37.32 31.85 -15.13
N VAL A 258 -37.17 31.36 -16.37
CA VAL A 258 -35.96 30.68 -16.82
C VAL A 258 -34.73 31.59 -16.89
N ASP A 259 -34.88 32.92 -16.84
CA ASP A 259 -33.74 33.84 -16.86
C ASP A 259 -33.08 34.04 -15.48
N TYR A 260 -33.75 33.60 -14.42
CA TYR A 260 -33.24 33.57 -13.05
C TYR A 260 -33.23 32.14 -12.47
N PHE A 261 -33.07 31.13 -13.33
CA PHE A 261 -33.06 29.72 -12.95
C PHE A 261 -31.87 29.43 -12.01
N LEU A 262 -32.16 29.01 -10.77
CA LEU A 262 -31.16 29.04 -9.69
C LEU A 262 -30.00 28.07 -9.96
N HIS A 263 -30.25 26.88 -10.52
CA HIS A 263 -29.19 25.94 -10.89
C HIS A 263 -28.11 26.55 -11.81
N GLU A 264 -28.48 27.32 -12.83
CA GLU A 264 -27.50 27.97 -13.73
C GLU A 264 -26.69 29.05 -13.01
N TRP A 265 -27.37 29.93 -12.26
CA TRP A 265 -26.74 31.07 -11.60
C TRP A 265 -25.85 30.65 -10.42
N LEU A 266 -26.33 29.73 -9.58
CA LEU A 266 -25.60 29.27 -8.40
C LEU A 266 -24.41 28.40 -8.79
N LEU A 267 -24.63 27.31 -9.55
CA LEU A 267 -23.57 26.34 -9.88
C LEU A 267 -22.59 26.90 -10.92
N ALA A 268 -23.06 27.22 -12.13
CA ALA A 268 -22.20 27.65 -13.23
C ALA A 268 -21.80 29.13 -13.11
N GLY A 269 -22.71 30.01 -12.69
CA GLY A 269 -22.44 31.44 -12.53
C GLY A 269 -21.48 31.76 -11.36
N TRP A 270 -21.73 31.22 -10.17
CA TRP A 270 -21.03 31.64 -8.94
C TRP A 270 -20.15 30.59 -8.26
N GLY A 271 -20.30 29.32 -8.62
CA GLY A 271 -19.66 28.24 -7.86
C GLY A 271 -20.23 28.15 -6.45
N LEU A 272 -21.56 28.24 -6.31
CA LEU A 272 -22.28 28.08 -5.05
C LEU A 272 -22.93 26.69 -5.03
N PRO A 273 -22.49 25.77 -4.15
CA PRO A 273 -23.06 24.41 -4.09
C PRO A 273 -24.54 24.40 -3.70
N ILE A 274 -25.30 23.55 -4.38
CA ILE A 274 -26.71 23.25 -4.05
C ILE A 274 -26.75 21.87 -3.38
N GLY A 275 -27.43 21.79 -2.24
CA GLY A 275 -27.76 20.56 -1.55
C GLY A 275 -29.24 20.22 -1.67
N GLU A 276 -29.57 18.97 -1.96
CA GLU A 276 -30.95 18.55 -2.22
C GLU A 276 -31.29 17.24 -1.51
N LEU A 277 -32.58 16.96 -1.35
CA LEU A 277 -33.10 15.76 -0.68
C LEU A 277 -32.56 15.55 0.76
N PHE A 278 -32.19 16.62 1.48
CA PHE A 278 -31.72 16.52 2.88
C PHE A 278 -32.87 16.13 3.82
N ASP A 279 -32.65 15.21 4.77
CA ASP A 279 -33.58 15.02 5.88
C ASP A 279 -33.43 16.18 6.87
N LEU A 280 -34.38 17.12 6.80
CA LEU A 280 -34.48 18.26 7.70
C LEU A 280 -35.57 18.08 8.77
N GLU A 281 -36.30 16.95 8.81
CA GLU A 281 -37.41 16.74 9.75
C GLU A 281 -36.94 16.73 11.20
N ARG A 282 -35.92 15.91 11.49
CA ARG A 282 -35.35 15.85 12.84
C ARG A 282 -34.66 17.17 13.20
N LEU A 283 -33.98 17.81 12.26
CA LEU A 283 -33.34 19.11 12.48
C LEU A 283 -34.36 20.20 12.85
N GLY A 284 -35.41 20.39 12.03
CA GLY A 284 -36.46 21.38 12.27
C GLY A 284 -37.22 21.15 13.57
N LYS A 285 -37.41 19.88 13.99
CA LYS A 285 -37.96 19.52 15.30
C LYS A 285 -37.05 19.95 16.45
N GLU A 286 -35.76 19.61 16.38
CA GLU A 286 -34.80 19.88 17.45
C GLU A 286 -34.49 21.40 17.56
N CYS A 287 -34.48 22.12 16.43
CA CYS A 287 -34.39 23.58 16.39
C CYS A 287 -35.61 24.25 17.04
N ARG A 288 -36.84 23.84 16.67
CA ARG A 288 -38.09 24.31 17.29
C ARG A 288 -38.12 24.08 18.79
N GLN A 289 -37.68 22.91 19.26
CA GLN A 289 -37.63 22.58 20.70
C GLN A 289 -36.66 23.47 21.51
N ARG A 290 -35.67 24.10 20.85
CA ARG A 290 -34.65 24.95 21.50
C ARG A 290 -34.82 26.44 21.23
N GLY A 291 -35.69 26.82 20.29
CA GLY A 291 -35.78 28.19 19.80
C GLY A 291 -34.50 28.67 19.10
N ARG A 292 -33.66 27.76 18.60
CA ARG A 292 -32.40 28.08 17.91
C ARG A 292 -32.34 27.34 16.58
N TYR A 293 -32.20 28.09 15.49
CA TYR A 293 -32.16 27.59 14.12
C TYR A 293 -30.76 27.68 13.48
N THR A 294 -29.74 27.94 14.30
CA THR A 294 -28.32 27.99 13.91
C THR A 294 -27.56 26.87 14.63
N PHE A 295 -26.64 26.24 13.88
CA PHE A 295 -25.96 25.02 14.30
C PHE A 295 -24.60 24.89 13.60
N PHE A 296 -23.69 24.09 14.17
CA PHE A 296 -22.50 23.65 13.46
C PHE A 296 -22.88 22.59 12.43
N PHE A 297 -22.44 22.76 11.19
CA PHE A 297 -22.68 21.81 10.10
C PHE A 297 -21.35 21.32 9.52
N SER A 298 -21.30 20.04 9.17
CA SER A 298 -20.14 19.38 8.59
C SER A 298 -20.60 18.28 7.64
N SER A 299 -20.30 18.43 6.35
CA SER A 299 -20.58 17.44 5.30
C SER A 299 -19.35 17.23 4.44
N VAL A 300 -18.88 15.99 4.35
CA VAL A 300 -17.81 15.59 3.41
C VAL A 300 -18.46 14.75 2.31
N PRO A 301 -18.55 15.25 1.06
CA PRO A 301 -19.16 14.51 -0.04
C PRO A 301 -18.33 13.28 -0.42
N LEU A 302 -18.92 12.37 -1.20
CA LEU A 302 -18.31 11.11 -1.64
C LEU A 302 -16.89 11.33 -2.22
N LYS A 303 -15.87 10.89 -1.47
CA LYS A 303 -14.46 11.12 -1.78
C LYS A 303 -13.93 10.19 -2.88
N VAL A 304 -14.46 10.36 -4.08
CA VAL A 304 -14.05 9.62 -5.29
C VAL A 304 -12.96 10.40 -6.01
N LYS A 305 -11.70 9.99 -5.83
CA LYS A 305 -10.59 10.41 -6.69
C LYS A 305 -10.85 9.84 -8.10
N ILE A 306 -11.22 10.70 -9.05
CA ILE A 306 -11.54 10.31 -10.42
C ILE A 306 -10.22 10.01 -11.17
N PRO A 307 -9.94 8.75 -11.58
CA PRO A 307 -8.84 8.47 -12.50
C PRO A 307 -9.23 8.95 -13.90
N THR A 308 -8.24 9.30 -14.74
CA THR A 308 -8.45 9.86 -16.09
C THR A 308 -9.54 9.12 -16.87
N LEU A 309 -10.55 9.87 -17.30
CA LEU A 309 -11.92 9.39 -17.43
C LEU A 309 -12.10 8.29 -18.50
N ARG A 310 -12.48 7.08 -18.06
CA ARG A 310 -13.29 6.17 -18.88
C ARG A 310 -14.76 6.63 -18.87
N LEU A 311 -15.05 7.74 -19.53
CA LEU A 311 -16.42 8.08 -19.88
C LEU A 311 -16.91 7.14 -20.98
N GLN A 312 -17.53 6.04 -20.57
CA GLN A 312 -18.46 5.33 -21.45
C GLN A 312 -19.74 6.16 -21.58
N TYR A 313 -19.72 7.10 -22.52
CA TYR A 313 -20.96 7.60 -23.12
C TYR A 313 -21.68 6.40 -23.76
N ARG A 314 -22.63 5.84 -23.01
CA ARG A 314 -23.69 5.00 -23.57
C ARG A 314 -24.79 5.95 -24.02
N ASP A 315 -24.99 6.08 -25.32
CA ASP A 315 -26.20 6.69 -25.86
C ASP A 315 -27.42 5.93 -25.33
N TYR A 316 -28.31 6.63 -24.62
CA TYR A 316 -29.57 6.08 -24.10
C TYR A 316 -30.62 5.85 -25.23
N ALA A 317 -30.16 5.49 -26.43
CA ALA A 317 -30.95 5.36 -27.65
C ALA A 317 -31.41 3.92 -27.94
N ASN A 318 -30.82 2.89 -27.33
CA ASN A 318 -31.26 1.49 -27.46
C ASN A 318 -30.97 0.68 -26.19
N PRO A 319 -31.96 -0.03 -25.60
CA PRO A 319 -31.71 -1.00 -24.53
C PRO A 319 -31.09 -2.28 -25.12
N PRO A 320 -30.09 -2.90 -24.45
CA PRO A 320 -29.53 -4.17 -24.90
C PRO A 320 -30.55 -5.30 -24.72
N GLN A 321 -30.84 -6.04 -25.78
CA GLN A 321 -31.67 -7.24 -25.71
C GLN A 321 -30.94 -8.34 -24.92
N PHE A 322 -31.65 -8.99 -23.99
CA PHE A 322 -31.15 -10.17 -23.29
C PHE A 322 -31.04 -11.36 -24.26
N GLN A 323 -29.85 -11.62 -24.80
CA GLN A 323 -29.55 -12.91 -25.42
C GLN A 323 -29.31 -13.97 -24.33
N GLN A 324 -30.18 -14.97 -24.29
CA GLN A 324 -29.95 -16.20 -23.54
C GLN A 324 -28.76 -16.95 -24.18
N VAL A 325 -27.88 -17.51 -23.34
CA VAL A 325 -26.77 -18.37 -23.79
C VAL A 325 -27.21 -19.83 -23.67
N PRO A 326 -27.32 -20.59 -24.78
CA PRO A 326 -27.49 -22.04 -24.73
C PRO A 326 -26.20 -22.73 -24.26
N GLY A 327 -26.34 -23.89 -23.62
CA GLY A 327 -25.21 -24.69 -23.15
C GLY A 327 -24.57 -25.59 -24.22
N ASP A 328 -23.51 -26.28 -23.78
CA ASP A 328 -22.88 -27.46 -24.39
C ASP A 328 -22.29 -27.37 -25.80
N ALA A 329 -20.97 -27.17 -25.85
CA ALA A 329 -20.07 -28.14 -26.52
C ALA A 329 -18.64 -28.04 -25.93
N ILE A 330 -18.06 -29.19 -25.56
CA ILE A 330 -16.63 -29.33 -25.26
C ILE A 330 -16.00 -30.13 -26.40
N ASP A 331 -14.89 -29.65 -26.94
CA ASP A 331 -14.04 -30.46 -27.83
C ASP A 331 -12.56 -30.31 -27.46
N VAL A 332 -11.79 -31.41 -27.56
CA VAL A 332 -10.51 -31.56 -26.85
C VAL A 332 -9.33 -31.82 -27.79
N ALA A 333 -8.51 -30.80 -28.02
CA ALA A 333 -7.26 -30.91 -28.77
C ALA A 333 -6.09 -31.35 -27.88
N ILE A 334 -5.79 -32.66 -27.84
CA ILE A 334 -4.65 -33.20 -27.07
C ILE A 334 -3.33 -33.04 -27.83
N ALA A 335 -2.58 -31.98 -27.51
CA ALA A 335 -1.19 -31.83 -27.94
C ALA A 335 -0.25 -32.67 -27.05
N LYS A 336 0.14 -33.86 -27.51
CA LYS A 336 1.25 -34.64 -26.92
C LYS A 336 2.59 -34.00 -27.30
N HIS A 337 3.47 -33.72 -26.34
CA HIS A 337 4.92 -33.65 -26.55
C HIS A 337 5.69 -34.15 -25.29
N ALA A 338 7.01 -34.30 -25.40
CA ALA A 338 7.77 -35.30 -24.64
C ALA A 338 8.19 -34.92 -23.19
N VAL A 339 8.47 -35.95 -22.38
CA VAL A 339 9.01 -35.89 -21.02
C VAL A 339 10.51 -36.18 -21.02
N PRO A 340 11.38 -35.31 -20.45
CA PRO A 340 12.78 -35.63 -20.15
C PRO A 340 12.98 -36.44 -18.85
N ASP A 341 14.11 -37.15 -18.76
CA ASP A 341 14.48 -38.11 -17.70
C ASP A 341 14.82 -37.44 -16.35
N PRO A 342 14.16 -37.77 -15.23
CA PRO A 342 14.37 -37.14 -13.93
C PRO A 342 15.53 -37.77 -13.14
N ARG A 343 16.78 -37.61 -13.61
CA ARG A 343 17.97 -38.19 -12.95
C ARG A 343 19.02 -37.22 -12.39
N HIS A 344 18.94 -35.91 -12.66
CA HIS A 344 19.78 -34.90 -12.00
C HIS A 344 18.90 -33.78 -11.43
N SER A 345 18.90 -33.59 -10.09
CA SER A 345 18.12 -32.57 -9.39
C SER A 345 18.74 -32.27 -8.00
N PRO A 346 18.70 -31.04 -7.45
CA PRO A 346 19.52 -30.61 -6.30
C PRO A 346 19.21 -31.22 -4.92
N VAL A 347 18.36 -32.24 -4.85
CA VAL A 347 17.78 -32.80 -3.60
C VAL A 347 18.82 -33.45 -2.67
N LEU A 348 20.05 -33.69 -3.14
CA LEU A 348 21.04 -34.52 -2.44
C LEU A 348 21.77 -33.82 -1.28
N HIS A 349 22.22 -32.57 -1.43
CA HIS A 349 23.01 -31.89 -0.39
C HIS A 349 22.19 -31.57 0.88
N VAL A 350 20.93 -31.18 0.71
CA VAL A 350 19.97 -30.98 1.81
C VAL A 350 19.72 -32.30 2.59
N TRP A 351 19.84 -33.45 1.93
CA TRP A 351 19.70 -34.77 2.56
C TRP A 351 20.82 -35.11 3.54
N THR A 352 22.04 -34.63 3.29
CA THR A 352 23.19 -34.82 4.20
C THR A 352 22.98 -34.12 5.53
N TYR A 353 22.48 -32.88 5.52
CA TYR A 353 22.11 -32.12 6.72
C TYR A 353 21.00 -32.84 7.51
N PHE A 354 19.97 -33.34 6.82
CA PHE A 354 18.87 -34.06 7.49
C PHE A 354 19.28 -35.39 8.13
N ARG A 355 20.33 -36.08 7.67
CA ARG A 355 20.85 -37.27 8.38
C ARG A 355 21.40 -36.92 9.76
N GLN A 356 22.07 -35.78 9.92
CA GLN A 356 22.60 -35.36 11.22
C GLN A 356 21.47 -34.97 12.19
N LEU A 357 20.46 -34.24 11.71
CA LEU A 357 19.28 -33.87 12.52
C LEU A 357 18.42 -35.10 12.91
N GLN A 358 18.20 -36.06 12.00
CA GLN A 358 17.44 -37.27 12.33
C GLN A 358 18.19 -38.23 13.27
N ALA A 359 19.52 -38.28 13.22
CA ALA A 359 20.33 -39.14 14.08
C ALA A 359 20.23 -38.78 15.58
N GLN A 360 19.90 -37.53 15.92
CA GLN A 360 19.77 -37.07 17.31
C GLN A 360 18.42 -37.41 17.96
N VAL A 361 17.45 -37.98 17.22
CA VAL A 361 16.03 -38.04 17.66
C VAL A 361 15.50 -39.48 17.83
N ARG A 362 16.30 -40.54 17.58
CA ARG A 362 15.78 -41.94 17.66
C ARG A 362 16.72 -42.95 18.32
N SER A 363 16.24 -43.53 19.42
CA SER A 363 16.58 -44.87 19.92
C SER A 363 15.26 -45.65 20.20
N PRO A 364 15.25 -47.01 20.25
CA PRO A 364 14.12 -47.74 19.60
C PRO A 364 13.25 -48.70 20.45
N GLY A 365 12.02 -48.91 19.98
CA GLY A 365 11.13 -50.07 20.17
C GLY A 365 10.08 -50.06 19.03
N ALA A 366 9.88 -51.11 18.22
CA ALA A 366 9.20 -52.40 18.47
C ALA A 366 7.66 -52.26 18.64
N SER A 367 6.77 -53.01 17.96
CA SER A 367 6.95 -53.99 16.85
C SER A 367 5.61 -54.42 16.19
N ASN A 368 5.61 -54.72 14.88
CA ASN A 368 4.73 -55.62 14.09
C ASN A 368 3.18 -55.59 14.17
N GLY A 369 2.53 -55.53 12.99
CA GLY A 369 1.12 -55.89 12.74
C GLY A 369 0.73 -55.75 11.25
N SER A 370 -0.14 -56.60 10.69
CA SER A 370 -0.45 -56.63 9.24
C SER A 370 -1.79 -57.30 8.89
N ILE A 371 -2.41 -57.00 7.73
CA ILE A 371 -3.17 -57.90 6.78
C ILE A 371 -3.90 -57.10 5.66
N ASN A 372 -4.47 -57.76 4.64
CA ASN A 372 -4.87 -57.25 3.29
C ASN A 372 -6.38 -57.38 2.95
N ARG A 373 -6.78 -56.87 1.74
CA ARG A 373 -7.93 -57.25 0.83
C ARG A 373 -9.27 -56.46 0.91
N VAL A 374 -10.16 -56.39 -0.13
CA VAL A 374 -10.10 -56.31 -1.63
C VAL A 374 -11.54 -56.25 -2.26
N SER A 375 -11.71 -55.71 -3.50
CA SER A 375 -12.88 -55.87 -4.45
C SER A 375 -14.23 -55.13 -4.17
N LYS A 376 -15.21 -54.92 -5.11
CA LYS A 376 -15.32 -54.78 -6.61
C LYS A 376 -16.79 -54.45 -7.09
N ARG A 377 -16.95 -53.73 -8.23
CA ARG A 377 -18.08 -53.82 -9.25
C ARG A 377 -19.53 -53.34 -8.85
N ASN A 378 -20.54 -53.07 -9.71
CA ASN A 378 -20.76 -53.10 -11.19
C ASN A 378 -22.05 -52.35 -11.72
N THR A 379 -22.07 -51.82 -12.98
CA THR A 379 -23.19 -51.73 -14.01
C THR A 379 -24.61 -51.11 -13.74
N SER A 380 -25.48 -50.69 -14.70
CA SER A 380 -25.40 -50.15 -16.11
C SER A 380 -26.81 -49.90 -16.78
N LYS A 381 -26.90 -49.07 -17.85
CA LYS A 381 -27.88 -49.03 -19.02
C LYS A 381 -29.00 -47.96 -19.12
N THR A 382 -29.45 -47.73 -20.38
CA THR A 382 -30.37 -46.71 -20.98
C THR A 382 -31.45 -47.45 -21.88
N PRO A 383 -32.18 -46.97 -22.96
CA PRO A 383 -32.10 -45.77 -23.87
C PRO A 383 -33.44 -45.16 -24.45
N LYS A 384 -33.32 -44.26 -25.47
CA LYS A 384 -34.24 -43.88 -26.61
C LYS A 384 -35.06 -42.55 -26.64
N SER A 385 -35.20 -41.99 -27.86
CA SER A 385 -35.95 -40.79 -28.33
C SER A 385 -36.21 -40.89 -29.87
N PRO A 386 -37.10 -40.08 -30.49
CA PRO A 386 -36.74 -39.34 -31.75
C PRO A 386 -37.59 -38.07 -32.11
N ASN A 387 -37.36 -37.49 -33.31
CA ASN A 387 -38.21 -36.66 -34.22
C ASN A 387 -38.02 -35.12 -34.36
N THR A 388 -38.39 -34.62 -35.56
CA THR A 388 -38.02 -33.37 -36.33
C THR A 388 -39.20 -32.99 -37.29
N PRO A 389 -39.21 -32.00 -38.27
CA PRO A 389 -38.12 -31.30 -39.03
C PRO A 389 -38.36 -29.81 -39.50
N GLU A 390 -37.56 -29.34 -40.49
CA GLU A 390 -37.81 -28.27 -41.54
C GLU A 390 -37.90 -26.76 -41.11
N GLU A 391 -37.62 -25.72 -41.94
CA GLU A 391 -37.35 -25.59 -43.41
C GLU A 391 -36.51 -24.31 -43.82
N LEU A 392 -35.79 -24.38 -44.97
CA LEU A 392 -35.43 -23.35 -46.00
C LEU A 392 -34.53 -22.07 -45.81
N GLN A 393 -34.21 -21.43 -46.96
CA GLN A 393 -33.18 -20.41 -47.34
C GLN A 393 -33.83 -19.24 -48.17
N PRO A 394 -33.19 -18.15 -48.73
CA PRO A 394 -31.82 -18.04 -49.34
C PRO A 394 -31.09 -16.65 -49.25
N GLU A 395 -30.24 -16.33 -50.25
CA GLU A 395 -29.12 -15.36 -50.31
C GLU A 395 -29.44 -13.92 -50.82
N ILE A 396 -28.45 -13.00 -50.76
CA ILE A 396 -27.99 -12.13 -51.89
C ILE A 396 -26.62 -11.45 -51.57
N THR A 397 -25.76 -11.27 -52.58
CA THR A 397 -24.44 -10.56 -52.60
C THR A 397 -24.28 -9.83 -53.96
N PRO A 398 -23.17 -9.15 -54.38
CA PRO A 398 -21.88 -8.76 -53.76
C PRO A 398 -21.73 -7.19 -53.71
N ASN A 399 -20.65 -6.42 -53.91
CA ASN A 399 -19.20 -6.50 -54.28
C ASN A 399 -18.50 -5.26 -53.64
N ARG A 400 -17.26 -5.23 -53.14
CA ARG A 400 -15.89 -5.39 -53.72
C ARG A 400 -15.39 -4.21 -54.58
N LEU A 401 -14.37 -3.45 -54.09
CA LEU A 401 -13.17 -2.99 -54.84
C LEU A 401 -12.18 -2.15 -53.98
N THR A 402 -10.89 -2.18 -54.37
CA THR A 402 -9.69 -1.48 -53.84
C THR A 402 -8.62 -1.46 -54.96
N PRO A 403 -7.42 -0.82 -54.87
CA PRO A 403 -6.91 0.25 -53.98
C PRO A 403 -6.22 1.43 -54.72
N SER A 404 -5.88 2.52 -53.99
CA SER A 404 -4.78 3.49 -54.26
C SER A 404 -4.68 4.47 -53.07
N SER A 405 -3.61 5.21 -52.78
CA SER A 405 -2.16 5.12 -53.04
C SER A 405 -1.48 6.19 -52.14
N VAL A 406 -0.25 5.96 -51.65
CA VAL A 406 0.48 6.92 -50.78
C VAL A 406 0.83 8.22 -51.54
N PRO A 407 1.04 9.36 -50.84
CA PRO A 407 2.44 9.70 -50.52
C PRO A 407 2.66 10.21 -49.08
N SER A 408 3.82 9.85 -48.53
CA SER A 408 4.32 10.33 -47.23
C SER A 408 4.82 11.77 -47.33
N ASN A 409 4.78 12.51 -46.21
CA ASN A 409 5.63 13.68 -46.01
C ASN A 409 6.21 13.66 -44.60
N ILE A 410 7.54 13.81 -44.51
CA ILE A 410 8.30 13.94 -43.27
C ILE A 410 8.66 15.41 -43.09
N ILE A 411 8.52 15.93 -41.88
CA ILE A 411 9.09 17.22 -41.46
C ILE A 411 9.83 16.98 -40.14
N HIS A 412 11.11 17.36 -40.07
CA HIS A 412 11.92 17.33 -38.86
C HIS A 412 11.88 18.68 -38.13
N HIS A 413 12.00 18.63 -36.80
CA HIS A 413 12.61 19.57 -35.82
C HIS A 413 12.67 21.09 -36.13
N PRO A 414 12.43 21.94 -35.12
CA PRO A 414 13.47 22.14 -34.09
C PRO A 414 13.06 21.68 -32.69
N ASP A 415 14.05 21.59 -31.80
CA ASP A 415 13.83 21.48 -30.36
C ASP A 415 13.26 22.79 -29.79
N SER A 416 12.35 22.68 -28.83
CA SER A 416 11.92 23.80 -27.98
C SER A 416 11.58 23.29 -26.58
N GLU A 417 12.60 23.37 -25.71
CA GLU A 417 12.54 23.64 -24.27
C GLU A 417 11.31 23.11 -23.49
N VAL A 418 11.55 22.06 -22.68
CA VAL A 418 10.71 21.79 -21.51
C VAL A 418 10.88 22.94 -20.52
N PRO A 419 9.81 23.66 -20.13
CA PRO A 419 9.91 24.66 -19.06
C PRO A 419 10.25 23.96 -17.73
N LEU A 420 11.35 24.37 -17.12
CA LEU A 420 11.78 23.94 -15.80
C LEU A 420 10.92 24.55 -14.68
N GLU A 421 11.12 24.00 -13.48
CA GLU A 421 10.74 24.58 -12.18
C GLU A 421 9.27 25.01 -12.00
N ARG A 422 8.51 24.13 -11.33
CA ARG A 422 7.36 24.54 -10.54
C ARG A 422 7.84 24.87 -9.13
N ASP A 423 7.81 26.15 -8.78
CA ASP A 423 8.36 26.70 -7.54
C ASP A 423 7.48 26.36 -6.31
N ASP A 424 7.46 25.09 -5.89
CA ASP A 424 6.73 24.61 -4.70
C ASP A 424 7.52 24.90 -3.39
N TRP A 425 8.00 26.14 -3.24
CA TRP A 425 9.00 26.62 -2.26
C TRP A 425 8.62 26.53 -0.76
N TRP A 426 7.48 25.94 -0.42
CA TRP A 426 6.91 25.94 0.94
C TRP A 426 6.52 24.56 1.49
N TYR A 427 6.97 23.46 0.86
CA TYR A 427 6.61 22.09 1.28
C TYR A 427 7.81 21.14 1.54
N LYS A 428 8.87 21.64 2.19
CA LYS A 428 10.04 20.86 2.68
C LYS A 428 9.64 19.83 3.75
N GLY A 429 9.18 18.65 3.31
CA GLY A 429 8.75 17.56 4.22
C GLY A 429 8.30 16.24 3.59
N THR A 430 8.43 16.07 2.26
CA THR A 430 7.89 14.92 1.50
C THR A 430 8.86 13.75 1.31
N ASP A 431 10.14 13.85 1.68
CA ASP A 431 11.18 12.82 1.44
C ASP A 431 10.86 11.40 1.94
N ASN A 432 10.01 11.30 2.95
CA ASN A 432 9.58 10.03 3.53
C ASN A 432 8.32 9.46 2.82
N LEU A 433 7.78 10.13 1.81
CA LEU A 433 6.55 9.78 1.11
C LEU A 433 6.83 9.35 -0.34
N PHE A 434 6.66 8.06 -0.60
CA PHE A 434 6.95 7.42 -1.89
C PHE A 434 5.64 7.18 -2.64
N LEU A 435 5.56 7.59 -3.91
CA LEU A 435 4.41 7.26 -4.74
C LEU A 435 4.32 5.75 -4.99
N ASN A 436 3.11 5.23 -4.84
CA ASN A 436 2.69 3.86 -5.16
C ASN A 436 2.14 3.81 -6.61
N ARG A 437 1.76 2.62 -7.12
CA ARG A 437 1.28 2.45 -8.51
C ARG A 437 -0.09 3.09 -8.78
N SER A 438 -0.86 3.38 -7.73
CA SER A 438 -2.12 4.14 -7.78
C SER A 438 -1.94 5.65 -7.63
N GLY A 439 -0.70 6.15 -7.52
CA GLY A 439 -0.42 7.58 -7.34
C GLY A 439 -0.64 8.09 -5.91
N GLU A 440 -0.77 7.19 -4.93
CA GLU A 440 -0.88 7.56 -3.51
C GLU A 440 0.48 7.49 -2.81
N HIS A 441 0.69 8.36 -1.82
CA HIS A 441 1.93 8.50 -1.09
C HIS A 441 1.98 7.55 0.12
N HIS A 442 2.95 6.65 0.15
CA HIS A 442 3.20 5.71 1.24
C HIS A 442 4.50 6.04 2.00
N PHE A 443 4.52 5.77 3.30
CA PHE A 443 5.60 6.18 4.19
C PHE A 443 6.79 5.19 4.20
N VAL A 444 7.96 5.61 3.69
CA VAL A 444 9.26 5.00 4.00
C VAL A 444 10.01 5.90 4.98
N GLY A 445 10.28 5.41 6.19
CA GLY A 445 11.08 6.16 7.18
C GLY A 445 12.60 6.03 6.98
N ALA A 446 13.35 6.99 7.53
CA ALA A 446 14.80 7.17 7.35
C ALA A 446 15.69 5.93 7.63
N SER A 447 15.29 5.00 8.50
CA SER A 447 16.05 3.76 8.75
C SER A 447 16.01 2.76 7.58
N SER A 448 15.08 2.91 6.63
CA SER A 448 14.97 2.01 5.50
C SER A 448 16.09 2.21 4.48
N THR A 449 16.72 1.11 4.07
CA THR A 449 17.69 1.08 2.97
C THR A 449 17.07 1.57 1.65
N THR A 450 15.75 1.42 1.47
CA THR A 450 15.02 1.94 0.30
C THR A 450 14.84 3.46 0.35
N HIS A 451 14.64 4.06 1.54
CA HIS A 451 14.60 5.52 1.69
C HIS A 451 15.96 6.13 1.33
N LEU A 452 17.02 5.63 1.96
CA LEU A 452 18.40 6.05 1.71
C LEU A 452 18.79 5.96 0.22
N ALA A 453 18.50 4.83 -0.44
CA ALA A 453 18.86 4.67 -1.85
C ALA A 453 18.10 5.63 -2.80
N LYS A 454 16.91 6.13 -2.40
CA LYS A 454 16.18 7.17 -3.14
C LYS A 454 16.75 8.56 -2.91
N ARG A 455 17.20 8.89 -1.68
CA ARG A 455 17.94 10.12 -1.39
C ARG A 455 19.27 10.19 -2.16
N LEU A 456 19.89 9.05 -2.46
CA LEU A 456 21.12 8.98 -3.25
C LEU A 456 20.88 9.01 -4.78
N ASN A 457 19.69 8.60 -5.25
CA ASN A 457 19.29 8.70 -6.65
C ASN A 457 17.77 8.99 -6.79
N PRO A 458 17.36 10.26 -6.67
CA PRO A 458 15.95 10.67 -6.76
C PRO A 458 15.41 10.55 -8.18
N GLY A 459 16.27 10.60 -9.21
CA GLY A 459 15.87 10.38 -10.61
C GLY A 459 15.43 8.94 -10.90
N SER A 460 15.93 7.95 -10.14
CA SER A 460 15.64 6.54 -10.43
C SER A 460 14.17 6.17 -10.19
N SER A 461 13.52 5.70 -11.24
CA SER A 461 12.15 5.16 -11.22
C SER A 461 12.07 3.73 -10.67
N ASN A 462 13.21 3.03 -10.54
CA ASN A 462 13.31 1.67 -10.00
C ASN A 462 12.88 1.53 -8.51
N LEU A 463 12.66 2.67 -7.82
CA LEU A 463 12.48 2.76 -6.37
C LEU A 463 11.06 3.11 -5.90
N ALA A 464 10.09 3.32 -6.80
CA ALA A 464 8.72 3.63 -6.38
C ALA A 464 8.10 2.48 -5.54
N TRP A 465 7.20 2.81 -4.60
CA TRP A 465 6.84 1.92 -3.47
C TRP A 465 6.34 0.53 -3.89
N ASP A 466 5.55 0.48 -4.97
CA ASP A 466 4.91 -0.71 -5.53
C ASP A 466 5.71 -1.39 -6.67
N VAL A 467 6.97 -1.03 -6.91
CA VAL A 467 7.72 -1.58 -8.05
C VAL A 467 8.00 -3.07 -7.84
N ARG A 468 7.19 -3.89 -8.54
CA ARG A 468 7.31 -5.34 -8.71
C ARG A 468 7.12 -6.12 -7.39
N PRO A 469 5.86 -6.32 -6.95
CA PRO A 469 5.53 -7.57 -6.26
C PRO A 469 5.97 -8.77 -7.13
N LEU A 470 6.27 -9.91 -6.51
CA LEU A 470 6.77 -11.11 -7.23
C LEU A 470 5.69 -11.84 -8.08
N TYR A 471 4.60 -11.18 -8.43
CA TYR A 471 3.47 -11.69 -9.20
C TYR A 471 2.81 -10.51 -9.94
N ASP A 472 2.40 -10.70 -11.20
CA ASP A 472 1.99 -9.56 -12.03
C ASP A 472 0.54 -9.12 -11.80
N ASP A 473 -0.40 -10.06 -11.60
CA ASP A 473 -1.81 -9.74 -11.42
C ASP A 473 -2.19 -9.47 -9.94
N LEU A 474 -2.47 -8.21 -9.63
CA LEU A 474 -3.05 -7.77 -8.35
C LEU A 474 -4.45 -8.36 -8.08
N SER A 475 -5.18 -8.80 -9.12
CA SER A 475 -6.46 -9.48 -8.97
C SER A 475 -6.30 -10.92 -8.44
N SER A 476 -5.15 -11.56 -8.64
CA SER A 476 -4.91 -12.96 -8.25
C SER A 476 -4.95 -13.25 -6.74
N LEU A 477 -4.76 -12.21 -5.92
CA LEU A 477 -4.97 -12.27 -4.46
C LEU A 477 -6.42 -12.04 -4.02
N ARG A 478 -7.31 -11.60 -4.92
CA ARG A 478 -8.76 -11.47 -4.62
C ARG A 478 -9.33 -12.88 -4.45
N ARG A 479 -10.16 -13.09 -3.41
CA ARG A 479 -10.78 -14.39 -3.12
C ARG A 479 -11.76 -14.77 -4.26
N PRO A 480 -11.48 -15.80 -5.09
CA PRO A 480 -12.39 -16.22 -6.16
C PRO A 480 -13.59 -16.98 -5.60
N VAL A 481 -14.69 -17.05 -6.36
CA VAL A 481 -15.95 -17.69 -5.91
C VAL A 481 -15.86 -19.22 -5.81
N ALA A 482 -14.91 -19.85 -6.50
CA ALA A 482 -14.76 -21.31 -6.50
C ALA A 482 -14.05 -21.84 -5.23
N GLY A 483 -14.79 -22.59 -4.41
CA GLY A 483 -14.34 -23.18 -3.13
C GLY A 483 -13.44 -24.42 -3.23
N ALA A 484 -12.76 -24.66 -4.35
CA ALA A 484 -11.86 -25.80 -4.49
C ALA A 484 -10.58 -25.63 -3.66
N LEU A 485 -10.14 -26.69 -2.97
CA LEU A 485 -8.78 -26.79 -2.43
C LEU A 485 -7.76 -26.92 -3.58
N PRO A 486 -6.51 -26.45 -3.41
CA PRO A 486 -5.45 -26.75 -4.35
C PRO A 486 -5.08 -28.23 -4.22
N GLN A 487 -4.68 -28.86 -5.33
CA GLN A 487 -4.12 -30.22 -5.27
C GLN A 487 -2.90 -30.23 -4.35
N LEU A 488 -3.00 -30.96 -3.23
CA LEU A 488 -1.91 -31.11 -2.27
C LEU A 488 -0.77 -31.93 -2.89
N PRO A 489 0.50 -31.65 -2.52
CA PRO A 489 1.62 -32.54 -2.83
C PRO A 489 1.45 -33.92 -2.19
N PRO A 490 2.26 -34.93 -2.53
CA PRO A 490 2.32 -36.18 -1.76
C PRO A 490 2.69 -35.90 -0.29
N PHE A 491 2.09 -36.64 0.66
CA PHE A 491 2.29 -36.45 2.11
C PHE A 491 3.77 -36.41 2.53
N GLU A 492 4.56 -37.38 2.07
CA GLU A 492 6.01 -37.44 2.32
C GLU A 492 6.82 -36.34 1.61
N PHE A 493 6.24 -35.64 0.62
CA PHE A 493 6.82 -34.42 0.06
C PHE A 493 6.42 -33.19 0.88
N ALA A 494 5.18 -33.09 1.36
CA ALA A 494 4.77 -32.03 2.30
C ALA A 494 5.60 -32.03 3.59
N LYS A 495 5.91 -33.21 4.15
CA LYS A 495 6.85 -33.35 5.27
C LYS A 495 8.24 -32.78 4.96
N ARG A 496 8.77 -33.00 3.74
CA ARG A 496 10.06 -32.42 3.33
C ARG A 496 9.96 -30.90 3.20
N LEU A 497 8.88 -30.38 2.62
CA LEU A 497 8.64 -28.94 2.49
C LEU A 497 8.56 -28.24 3.87
N PHE A 498 7.96 -28.90 4.88
CA PHE A 498 8.02 -28.43 6.27
C PHE A 498 9.45 -28.30 6.78
N TRP A 499 10.27 -29.34 6.62
CA TRP A 499 11.66 -29.31 7.07
C TRP A 499 12.51 -28.28 6.31
N THR A 500 12.23 -28.05 5.02
CA THR A 500 12.83 -26.95 4.25
C THR A 500 12.51 -25.60 4.89
N GLN A 501 11.23 -25.25 5.11
CA GLN A 501 10.93 -23.95 5.76
C GLN A 501 11.41 -23.89 7.21
N TYR A 502 11.47 -25.02 7.92
CA TYR A 502 11.92 -25.06 9.31
C TYR A 502 13.40 -24.65 9.46
N ALA A 503 14.25 -24.98 8.47
CA ALA A 503 15.66 -24.58 8.46
C ALA A 503 15.88 -23.06 8.21
N TYR A 504 14.95 -22.39 7.52
CA TYR A 504 15.05 -20.96 7.18
C TYR A 504 14.25 -20.05 8.13
N ILE A 505 13.11 -20.55 8.66
CA ILE A 505 12.17 -19.81 9.52
C ILE A 505 12.12 -20.42 10.92
N GLY A 506 11.86 -21.72 11.03
CA GLY A 506 11.47 -22.38 12.28
C GLY A 506 12.48 -22.32 13.43
N THR A 507 13.74 -22.00 13.14
CA THR A 507 14.82 -21.77 14.12
C THR A 507 14.90 -20.33 14.63
N ILE A 508 14.49 -19.34 13.83
CA ILE A 508 14.50 -17.90 14.18
C ILE A 508 13.11 -17.34 14.55
N PHE A 509 12.05 -18.02 14.12
CA PHE A 509 10.65 -17.76 14.50
C PHE A 509 9.98 -19.12 14.80
N SER A 510 9.70 -19.39 16.08
CA SER A 510 9.15 -20.67 16.56
C SER A 510 7.63 -20.77 16.35
N LEU A 511 7.17 -20.62 15.11
CA LEU A 511 5.74 -20.53 14.74
C LEU A 511 4.99 -21.88 14.73
N ILE A 512 5.70 -23.02 14.81
CA ILE A 512 5.09 -24.35 15.00
C ILE A 512 6.14 -25.36 15.46
N HIS A 513 5.72 -26.33 16.29
CA HIS A 513 6.53 -27.47 16.69
C HIS A 513 6.44 -28.62 15.64
N PRO A 514 7.55 -29.31 15.26
CA PRO A 514 7.53 -30.35 14.23
C PRO A 514 6.50 -31.47 14.45
N ARG A 515 6.29 -31.90 15.69
CA ARG A 515 5.29 -32.92 16.02
C ARG A 515 3.85 -32.45 15.78
N GLU A 516 3.55 -31.22 16.20
CA GLU A 516 2.22 -30.60 16.01
C GLU A 516 1.95 -30.38 14.51
N PHE A 517 2.99 -30.10 13.71
CA PHE A 517 2.86 -30.08 12.26
C PHE A 517 2.57 -31.47 11.67
N GLU A 518 3.24 -32.53 12.12
CA GLU A 518 2.99 -33.89 11.63
C GLU A 518 1.55 -34.35 11.96
N GLU A 519 1.07 -34.06 13.17
CA GLU A 519 -0.31 -34.31 13.60
C GLU A 519 -1.35 -33.49 12.79
N ARG A 520 -1.09 -32.20 12.55
CA ARG A 520 -1.94 -31.35 11.68
C ARG A 520 -1.90 -31.74 10.20
N LEU A 521 -0.76 -32.20 9.70
CA LEU A 521 -0.61 -32.65 8.32
C LEU A 521 -1.38 -33.95 8.08
N ASP A 522 -1.35 -34.89 9.03
CA ASP A 522 -2.14 -36.13 8.93
C ASP A 522 -3.64 -35.83 8.85
N PHE A 523 -4.13 -34.94 9.73
CA PHE A 523 -5.51 -34.43 9.68
C PHE A 523 -5.88 -33.86 8.29
N VAL A 524 -5.04 -32.99 7.72
CA VAL A 524 -5.27 -32.35 6.41
C VAL A 524 -5.38 -33.34 5.24
N TYR A 525 -4.78 -34.52 5.35
CA TYR A 525 -4.75 -35.55 4.29
C TYR A 525 -5.78 -36.66 4.48
N HIS A 526 -6.19 -36.96 5.72
CA HIS A 526 -7.08 -38.08 6.02
C HIS A 526 -8.50 -37.69 6.44
N GLN A 527 -8.74 -36.44 6.88
CA GLN A 527 -10.06 -35.94 7.21
C GLN A 527 -10.70 -35.16 6.05
N PRO A 528 -12.04 -35.19 5.89
CA PRO A 528 -12.73 -34.30 4.96
C PRO A 528 -12.63 -32.84 5.47
N PRO A 529 -12.41 -31.85 4.58
CA PRO A 529 -12.27 -30.46 4.99
C PRO A 529 -13.62 -29.86 5.42
N ASP A 530 -13.77 -29.56 6.71
CA ASP A 530 -14.90 -28.80 7.23
C ASP A 530 -14.51 -27.34 7.50
N PHE A 531 -14.81 -26.47 6.54
CA PHE A 531 -14.54 -25.04 6.63
C PHE A 531 -15.58 -24.24 7.43
N SER A 532 -16.59 -24.89 8.04
CA SER A 532 -17.43 -24.24 9.06
C SER A 532 -16.71 -24.12 10.39
N HIS A 533 -15.77 -25.02 10.69
CA HIS A 533 -14.99 -25.01 11.91
C HIS A 533 -13.72 -24.14 11.77
N ARG A 534 -13.62 -23.14 12.65
CA ARG A 534 -12.51 -22.16 12.68
C ARG A 534 -11.13 -22.81 12.84
N GLU A 535 -11.01 -23.80 13.72
CA GLU A 535 -9.73 -24.49 13.95
C GLU A 535 -9.30 -25.29 12.71
N THR A 536 -10.22 -25.98 12.04
CA THR A 536 -9.98 -26.63 10.75
C THR A 536 -9.47 -25.63 9.71
N CYS A 537 -10.11 -24.45 9.60
CA CYS A 537 -9.65 -23.38 8.73
C CYS A 537 -8.20 -22.94 9.04
N LEU A 538 -7.83 -22.78 10.32
CA LEU A 538 -6.46 -22.47 10.73
C LEU A 538 -5.47 -23.61 10.44
N ILE A 539 -5.86 -24.88 10.64
CA ILE A 539 -5.05 -26.07 10.33
C ILE A 539 -4.71 -26.13 8.84
N TYR A 540 -5.72 -26.01 7.96
CA TYR A 540 -5.47 -25.96 6.52
C TYR A 540 -4.69 -24.70 6.12
N CYS A 541 -4.96 -23.54 6.73
CA CYS A 541 -4.21 -22.30 6.47
C CYS A 541 -2.71 -22.48 6.78
N GLN A 542 -2.37 -23.00 7.96
CA GLN A 542 -0.98 -23.25 8.38
C GLN A 542 -0.29 -24.30 7.50
N ALA A 543 -0.97 -25.40 7.17
CA ALA A 543 -0.43 -26.44 6.30
C ALA A 543 -0.11 -25.90 4.89
N LEU A 544 -1.02 -25.09 4.32
CA LEU A 544 -0.84 -24.45 3.02
C LEU A 544 0.27 -23.39 3.04
N LEU A 545 0.41 -22.62 4.14
CA LEU A 545 1.51 -21.67 4.35
C LEU A 545 2.86 -22.38 4.41
N VAL A 546 2.98 -23.44 5.21
CA VAL A 546 4.20 -24.26 5.32
C VAL A 546 4.59 -24.86 3.97
N ILE A 547 3.62 -25.38 3.20
CA ILE A 547 3.85 -25.89 1.84
C ILE A 547 4.31 -24.75 0.90
N ALA A 548 3.73 -23.56 0.99
CA ALA A 548 4.13 -22.40 0.20
C ALA A 548 5.59 -22.00 0.48
N PHE A 549 5.96 -21.79 1.75
CA PHE A 549 7.34 -21.47 2.15
C PHE A 549 8.33 -22.58 1.78
N GLY A 550 7.97 -23.85 1.99
CA GLY A 550 8.83 -24.97 1.65
C GLY A 550 9.13 -25.06 0.15
N LEU A 551 8.19 -24.65 -0.72
CA LEU A 551 8.41 -24.54 -2.16
C LEU A 551 9.28 -23.32 -2.51
N MET A 552 8.98 -22.18 -1.91
CA MET A 552 9.72 -20.91 -2.10
C MET A 552 11.20 -21.01 -1.71
N TYR A 553 11.56 -21.91 -0.80
CA TYR A 553 12.95 -22.19 -0.37
C TYR A 553 13.51 -23.54 -0.87
N SER A 554 12.84 -24.23 -1.82
CA SER A 554 13.40 -25.43 -2.48
C SER A 554 13.49 -25.33 -4.00
N VAL A 555 12.79 -24.38 -4.62
CA VAL A 555 12.85 -24.09 -6.05
C VAL A 555 13.75 -22.87 -6.27
N ASN A 556 14.97 -23.09 -6.75
CA ASN A 556 16.01 -22.03 -6.84
C ASN A 556 16.07 -21.31 -8.21
N GLN A 557 15.04 -21.47 -9.05
CA GLN A 557 14.82 -20.76 -10.31
C GLN A 557 13.34 -20.86 -10.70
N TRP A 558 12.75 -19.77 -11.20
CA TRP A 558 11.34 -19.70 -11.58
C TRP A 558 11.13 -18.72 -12.74
N SER A 559 10.17 -19.01 -13.62
CA SER A 559 9.91 -18.28 -14.86
C SER A 559 8.43 -18.31 -15.25
N GLY A 560 7.53 -18.01 -14.30
CA GLY A 560 6.09 -18.02 -14.52
C GLY A 560 5.36 -16.86 -13.83
N ASP A 561 4.46 -16.23 -14.56
CA ASP A 561 3.79 -14.95 -14.25
C ASP A 561 2.82 -15.04 -13.04
N ASP A 562 2.47 -16.27 -12.65
CA ASP A 562 1.44 -16.62 -11.67
C ASP A 562 1.86 -16.35 -10.19
N GLY A 563 3.13 -15.99 -9.96
CA GLY A 563 3.75 -15.71 -8.64
C GLY A 563 4.87 -16.69 -8.27
N PRO A 564 5.65 -16.44 -7.18
CA PRO A 564 6.83 -17.25 -6.86
C PRO A 564 6.46 -18.69 -6.46
N PRO A 565 7.43 -19.63 -6.47
CA PRO A 565 7.18 -21.03 -6.13
C PRO A 565 6.43 -21.20 -4.81
N GLY A 566 5.27 -21.85 -4.85
CA GLY A 566 4.38 -22.02 -3.69
C GLY A 566 3.25 -21.00 -3.56
N PHE A 567 3.28 -19.88 -4.28
CA PHE A 567 2.28 -18.80 -4.19
C PHE A 567 0.83 -19.26 -4.42
N LYS A 568 0.60 -20.32 -5.21
CA LYS A 568 -0.74 -20.92 -5.32
C LYS A 568 -1.27 -21.40 -3.96
N TYR A 569 -0.46 -22.04 -3.12
CA TYR A 569 -0.90 -22.51 -1.80
C TYR A 569 -1.14 -21.32 -0.86
N PHE A 570 -0.32 -20.27 -0.93
CA PHE A 570 -0.56 -18.99 -0.24
C PHE A 570 -1.89 -18.33 -0.66
N LYS A 571 -2.19 -18.29 -1.98
CA LYS A 571 -3.46 -17.81 -2.54
C LYS A 571 -4.68 -18.57 -2.00
N HIS A 572 -4.54 -19.83 -1.58
CA HIS A 572 -5.61 -20.59 -0.92
C HIS A 572 -5.60 -20.42 0.62
N ALA A 573 -4.43 -20.34 1.26
CA ALA A 573 -4.33 -20.07 2.70
C ALA A 573 -5.02 -18.76 3.10
N LEU A 574 -4.85 -17.70 2.32
CA LEU A 574 -5.52 -16.40 2.48
C LEU A 574 -7.06 -16.45 2.36
N ARG A 575 -7.63 -17.51 1.76
CA ARG A 575 -9.09 -17.72 1.70
C ARG A 575 -9.60 -18.37 2.99
N LEU A 576 -8.80 -19.24 3.59
CA LEU A 576 -9.10 -19.95 4.83
C LEU A 576 -8.73 -19.19 6.10
N LEU A 577 -8.03 -18.05 5.98
CA LEU A 577 -7.77 -17.17 7.12
C LEU A 577 -9.11 -16.71 7.75
N PRO A 578 -9.28 -16.88 9.08
CA PRO A 578 -10.43 -16.34 9.82
C PRO A 578 -10.52 -14.81 9.71
N ASP A 579 -11.69 -14.24 9.98
CA ASP A 579 -11.88 -12.79 9.90
C ASP A 579 -11.38 -12.08 11.18
N ILE A 580 -10.97 -10.81 11.02
CA ILE A 580 -10.16 -10.07 12.01
C ILE A 580 -10.87 -9.76 13.35
N HIS A 581 -12.17 -10.02 13.43
CA HIS A 581 -13.00 -9.80 14.63
C HIS A 581 -13.31 -11.11 15.38
N GLU A 582 -12.82 -12.25 14.90
CA GLU A 582 -12.91 -13.53 15.62
C GLU A 582 -11.95 -13.57 16.82
N GLU A 583 -12.33 -14.33 17.85
CA GLU A 583 -11.61 -14.44 19.14
C GLU A 583 -10.10 -14.75 18.98
N GLY A 584 -9.22 -14.09 19.72
CA GLY A 584 -7.78 -14.34 19.63
C GLY A 584 -7.38 -15.78 20.01
N SER A 585 -6.33 -16.33 19.39
CA SER A 585 -5.68 -17.55 19.90
C SER A 585 -4.19 -17.57 19.56
N ILE A 586 -3.38 -18.31 20.33
CA ILE A 586 -1.93 -18.44 20.08
C ILE A 586 -1.68 -19.01 18.68
N PHE A 587 -2.48 -20.00 18.28
CA PHE A 587 -2.44 -20.60 16.96
C PHE A 587 -2.82 -19.60 15.85
N PHE A 588 -3.77 -18.67 16.09
CA PHE A 588 -4.06 -17.62 15.12
C PHE A 588 -2.91 -16.60 15.01
N VAL A 589 -2.23 -16.26 16.12
CA VAL A 589 -0.99 -15.45 16.10
C VAL A 589 0.10 -16.14 15.28
N GLU A 590 0.35 -17.44 15.50
CA GLU A 590 1.30 -18.26 14.74
C GLU A 590 1.02 -18.22 13.22
N VAL A 591 -0.25 -18.35 12.82
CA VAL A 591 -0.69 -18.28 11.41
C VAL A 591 -0.54 -16.86 10.84
N LEU A 592 -0.92 -15.82 11.59
CA LEU A 592 -0.80 -14.42 11.15
C LEU A 592 0.67 -14.01 10.95
N CYS A 593 1.60 -14.50 11.79
CA CYS A 593 3.04 -14.30 11.58
C CYS A 593 3.52 -14.92 10.26
N TYR A 594 3.07 -16.13 9.91
CA TYR A 594 3.37 -16.74 8.62
C TYR A 594 2.78 -15.93 7.44
N VAL A 595 1.56 -15.42 7.55
CA VAL A 595 0.94 -14.57 6.52
C VAL A 595 1.71 -13.26 6.35
N ALA A 596 2.05 -12.58 7.45
CA ALA A 596 2.83 -11.34 7.44
C ALA A 596 4.20 -11.52 6.78
N TYR A 597 4.94 -12.56 7.18
CA TYR A 597 6.26 -12.84 6.61
C TYR A 597 6.16 -13.24 5.13
N TYR A 598 5.13 -13.98 4.70
CA TYR A 598 4.95 -14.29 3.27
C TYR A 598 4.61 -13.04 2.45
N MET A 599 3.75 -12.15 2.96
CA MET A 599 3.50 -10.83 2.33
C MET A 599 4.79 -10.02 2.16
N GLN A 600 5.70 -10.06 3.15
CA GLN A 600 6.98 -9.37 3.04
C GLN A 600 7.87 -9.95 1.93
N ASN A 601 7.94 -11.27 1.80
CA ASN A 601 8.68 -11.93 0.71
C ASN A 601 8.11 -11.57 -0.69
N LEU A 602 6.81 -11.28 -0.79
CA LEU A 602 6.15 -10.76 -2.00
C LEU A 602 6.37 -9.25 -2.23
N ASN A 603 7.21 -8.57 -1.44
CA ASN A 603 7.37 -7.11 -1.37
C ASN A 603 6.05 -6.34 -1.09
N ARG A 604 5.04 -6.99 -0.48
CA ARG A 604 3.77 -6.36 -0.06
C ARG A 604 3.90 -5.78 1.35
N ARG A 605 4.76 -4.77 1.49
CA ARG A 605 5.21 -4.16 2.76
C ARG A 605 4.07 -3.72 3.67
N ASP A 606 3.08 -2.97 3.17
CA ASP A 606 1.93 -2.53 3.98
C ASP A 606 1.12 -3.70 4.53
N ALA A 607 0.89 -4.72 3.69
CA ALA A 607 0.16 -5.91 4.11
C ALA A 607 0.94 -6.69 5.18
N ALA A 608 2.27 -6.81 5.03
CA ALA A 608 3.13 -7.44 6.04
C ALA A 608 3.07 -6.69 7.38
N PHE A 609 3.18 -5.35 7.36
CA PHE A 609 3.08 -4.49 8.53
C PHE A 609 1.70 -4.58 9.21
N LEU A 610 0.61 -4.55 8.43
CA LEU A 610 -0.75 -4.70 8.96
C LEU A 610 -1.01 -6.08 9.57
N TYR A 611 -0.54 -7.17 8.93
CA TYR A 611 -0.71 -8.52 9.45
C TYR A 611 0.16 -8.79 10.70
N VAL A 612 1.40 -8.30 10.77
CA VAL A 612 2.21 -8.43 12.02
C VAL A 612 1.65 -7.56 13.13
N GLY A 613 1.18 -6.35 12.83
CA GLY A 613 0.51 -5.48 13.80
C GLY A 613 -0.81 -6.07 14.31
N LEU A 614 -1.54 -6.85 13.50
CA LEU A 614 -2.69 -7.64 13.96
C LEU A 614 -2.25 -8.81 14.86
N ALA A 615 -1.24 -9.58 14.44
CA ALA A 615 -0.68 -10.69 15.23
C ALA A 615 -0.19 -10.24 16.60
N LEU A 616 0.52 -9.11 16.67
CA LEU A 616 1.06 -8.56 17.92
C LEU A 616 -0.05 -8.02 18.83
N ARG A 617 -1.03 -7.27 18.31
CA ARG A 617 -2.17 -6.80 19.12
C ARG A 617 -3.01 -7.96 19.65
N MET A 618 -3.14 -9.04 18.89
CA MET A 618 -3.75 -10.29 19.36
C MET A 618 -2.91 -10.97 20.45
N ALA A 619 -1.58 -11.03 20.30
CA ALA A 619 -0.67 -11.55 21.31
C ALA A 619 -0.68 -10.72 22.62
N ILE A 620 -0.83 -9.39 22.52
CA ILE A 620 -1.00 -8.49 23.66
C ILE A 620 -2.32 -8.79 24.37
N SER A 621 -3.44 -8.86 23.62
CA SER A 621 -4.78 -9.19 24.14
C SER A 621 -4.84 -10.56 24.83
N LEU A 622 -4.10 -11.56 24.32
CA LEU A 622 -3.94 -12.89 24.93
C LEU A 622 -2.98 -12.92 26.14
N GLY A 623 -2.42 -11.78 26.54
CA GLY A 623 -1.46 -11.67 27.65
C GLY A 623 -0.14 -12.41 27.39
N LEU A 624 0.29 -12.58 26.14
CA LEU A 624 1.55 -13.29 25.82
C LEU A 624 2.81 -12.47 26.18
N HIS A 625 2.64 -11.16 26.34
CA HIS A 625 3.68 -10.20 26.72
C HIS A 625 4.02 -10.20 28.23
N GLN A 626 3.24 -10.92 29.05
CA GLN A 626 3.44 -11.05 30.51
C GLN A 626 3.68 -12.52 30.89
N GLU A 627 4.57 -12.76 31.86
CA GLU A 627 4.76 -14.11 32.43
C GLU A 627 3.54 -14.53 33.27
N VAL A 628 3.17 -15.80 33.16
CA VAL A 628 2.00 -16.36 33.84
C VAL A 628 2.39 -16.80 35.26
N SER A 629 1.77 -16.23 36.30
CA SER A 629 2.02 -16.59 37.70
C SER A 629 1.35 -17.89 38.15
N ASP A 630 0.36 -18.37 37.39
CA ASP A 630 -0.30 -19.67 37.60
C ASP A 630 0.72 -20.82 37.61
N GLN A 631 0.51 -21.79 38.48
CA GLN A 631 1.34 -23.01 38.61
C GLN A 631 0.75 -24.21 37.87
N ASP A 632 -0.56 -24.19 37.56
CA ASP A 632 -1.26 -25.32 36.93
C ASP A 632 -1.01 -25.37 35.40
N ILE A 633 -0.57 -24.27 34.79
CA ILE A 633 -0.15 -24.25 33.37
C ILE A 633 1.13 -25.05 33.14
N SER A 634 1.07 -26.01 32.20
CA SER A 634 2.18 -26.92 31.94
C SER A 634 3.47 -26.18 31.48
N PRO A 635 4.67 -26.74 31.77
CA PRO A 635 5.93 -26.19 31.25
C PRO A 635 5.93 -26.06 29.71
N THR A 636 5.28 -26.99 29.01
CA THR A 636 5.16 -26.99 27.55
C THR A 636 4.33 -25.80 27.04
N ASP A 637 3.17 -25.55 27.63
CA ASP A 637 2.27 -24.44 27.23
C ASP A 637 2.86 -23.08 27.61
N ARG A 638 3.50 -22.99 28.78
CA ARG A 638 4.30 -21.83 29.20
C ARG A 638 5.41 -21.52 28.18
N ASN A 639 6.16 -22.53 27.75
CA ASN A 639 7.21 -22.38 26.74
C ASN A 639 6.62 -22.01 25.37
N ARG A 640 5.45 -22.53 25.00
CA ARG A 640 4.72 -22.10 23.79
C ARG A 640 4.35 -20.62 23.84
N ARG A 641 3.77 -20.13 24.95
CA ARG A 641 3.44 -18.70 25.14
C ARG A 641 4.67 -17.81 24.93
N ARG A 642 5.79 -18.14 25.59
CA ARG A 642 7.07 -17.40 25.44
C ARG A 642 7.59 -17.42 24.00
N ARG A 643 7.59 -18.58 23.35
CA ARG A 643 8.07 -18.74 21.96
C ARG A 643 7.20 -17.99 20.95
N ALA A 644 5.88 -18.06 21.10
CA ALA A 644 4.95 -17.32 20.25
C ALA A 644 5.16 -15.81 20.41
N TRP A 645 5.26 -15.31 21.65
CA TRP A 645 5.57 -13.90 21.93
C TRP A 645 6.89 -13.45 21.28
N TRP A 646 8.01 -14.11 21.60
CA TRP A 646 9.31 -13.67 21.08
C TRP A 646 9.43 -13.77 19.56
N SER A 647 8.68 -14.69 18.93
CA SER A 647 8.58 -14.77 17.47
C SER A 647 7.83 -13.57 16.87
N VAL A 648 6.64 -13.22 17.39
CA VAL A 648 5.87 -12.07 16.87
C VAL A 648 6.54 -10.72 17.21
N TYR A 649 7.15 -10.60 18.39
CA TYR A 649 7.98 -9.46 18.77
C TYR A 649 9.16 -9.27 17.81
N SER A 650 9.93 -10.33 17.53
CA SER A 650 11.08 -10.24 16.62
C SER A 650 10.65 -9.84 15.21
N LEU A 651 9.51 -10.37 14.74
CA LEU A 651 8.95 -10.04 13.43
C LEU A 651 8.46 -8.57 13.36
N ASP A 652 7.81 -8.04 14.40
CA ASP A 652 7.45 -6.61 14.51
C ASP A 652 8.68 -5.72 14.39
N ARG A 653 9.71 -5.95 15.23
CA ARG A 653 10.93 -5.13 15.22
C ARG A 653 11.62 -5.15 13.86
N ILE A 654 11.75 -6.32 13.24
CA ILE A 654 12.41 -6.49 11.95
C ILE A 654 11.65 -5.78 10.81
N LEU A 655 10.32 -5.95 10.73
CA LEU A 655 9.52 -5.36 9.65
C LEU A 655 9.37 -3.85 9.81
N SER A 656 9.09 -3.37 11.03
CA SER A 656 8.89 -1.96 11.32
C SER A 656 10.18 -1.16 11.11
N VAL A 657 11.31 -1.57 11.70
CA VAL A 657 12.57 -0.82 11.59
C VAL A 657 13.17 -0.87 10.17
N LYS A 658 12.95 -1.94 9.39
CA LYS A 658 13.44 -2.00 7.98
C LYS A 658 12.54 -1.25 6.98
N SER A 659 11.28 -1.01 7.31
CA SER A 659 10.39 -0.08 6.56
C SER A 659 10.50 1.38 7.04
N GLY A 660 11.00 1.59 8.26
CA GLY A 660 11.04 2.91 8.91
C GLY A 660 9.78 3.26 9.69
N ASN A 661 8.86 2.31 9.85
CA ASN A 661 7.68 2.47 10.70
C ASN A 661 8.06 2.44 12.21
N PRO A 662 7.29 3.13 13.07
CA PRO A 662 7.42 2.99 14.52
C PRO A 662 7.21 1.54 14.98
N ILE A 663 7.88 1.15 16.06
CA ILE A 663 7.65 -0.14 16.73
C ILE A 663 6.34 -0.12 17.53
N THR A 664 5.66 -1.26 17.64
CA THR A 664 4.24 -1.31 18.06
C THR A 664 4.00 -1.40 19.58
N ILE A 665 5.04 -1.70 20.37
CA ILE A 665 5.03 -1.82 21.84
C ILE A 665 6.43 -1.41 22.35
N HIS A 666 6.57 -0.79 23.52
CA HIS A 666 7.89 -0.50 24.10
C HIS A 666 8.39 -1.69 24.94
N ASP A 667 9.70 -1.77 25.17
CA ASP A 667 10.29 -2.89 25.89
C ASP A 667 10.00 -2.86 27.40
N GLU A 668 9.66 -1.69 27.95
CA GLU A 668 9.24 -1.48 29.34
C GLU A 668 7.90 -2.16 29.66
N ASP A 669 7.05 -2.40 28.66
CA ASP A 669 5.74 -3.05 28.81
C ASP A 669 5.82 -4.58 28.98
N ILE A 670 7.02 -5.18 28.86
CA ILE A 670 7.20 -6.61 28.58
C ILE A 670 7.74 -7.37 29.81
N GLY A 671 6.87 -8.10 30.52
CA GLY A 671 7.21 -8.90 31.70
C GLY A 671 7.43 -10.40 31.45
N ILE A 672 7.30 -10.90 30.22
CA ILE A 672 7.51 -12.31 29.85
C ILE A 672 9.01 -12.69 29.83
N THR A 673 9.35 -13.91 30.26
CA THR A 673 10.75 -14.38 30.32
C THR A 673 11.19 -15.15 29.06
N TRP A 674 12.49 -15.48 28.97
CA TRP A 674 13.04 -16.22 27.82
C TRP A 674 12.52 -17.68 27.73
N PRO A 675 12.47 -18.28 26.52
CA PRO A 675 12.25 -19.71 26.35
C PRO A 675 13.29 -20.51 27.14
N ALA A 676 12.89 -21.65 27.72
CA ALA A 676 13.75 -22.49 28.56
C ALA A 676 13.57 -23.98 28.27
N ALA A 677 14.50 -24.81 28.72
CA ALA A 677 14.39 -26.26 28.75
C ALA A 677 13.17 -26.70 29.56
N LEU A 678 12.47 -27.74 29.08
CA LEU A 678 11.27 -28.26 29.73
C LEU A 678 11.59 -29.12 30.96
N ASP A 679 12.73 -29.80 30.95
CA ASP A 679 13.02 -30.93 31.84
C ASP A 679 14.07 -30.58 32.93
N GLY A 680 14.49 -29.32 33.03
CA GLY A 680 15.59 -28.89 33.91
C GLY A 680 16.98 -29.38 33.49
N SER A 681 17.08 -30.14 32.39
CA SER A 681 18.34 -30.57 31.78
C SER A 681 19.13 -29.37 31.25
N THR A 682 20.45 -29.34 31.48
CA THR A 682 21.36 -28.27 31.03
C THR A 682 21.59 -28.21 29.51
N SER A 683 20.81 -28.94 28.72
CA SER A 683 20.77 -28.86 27.26
C SER A 683 19.47 -28.19 26.85
N ASP A 684 19.48 -26.87 26.74
CA ASP A 684 18.37 -26.14 26.13
C ASP A 684 18.09 -26.67 24.71
N PRO A 685 16.82 -26.87 24.32
CA PRO A 685 16.49 -27.35 22.99
C PRO A 685 16.93 -26.31 21.95
N TRP A 686 17.91 -26.67 21.12
CA TRP A 686 18.67 -25.76 20.23
C TRP A 686 17.85 -24.63 19.57
N PRO A 687 16.66 -24.85 18.97
CA PRO A 687 15.86 -23.76 18.39
C PRO A 687 15.44 -22.66 19.38
N GLY A 688 15.32 -22.96 20.68
CA GLY A 688 15.07 -21.95 21.73
C GLY A 688 16.27 -21.04 21.99
N ILE A 689 17.49 -21.58 21.88
CA ILE A 689 18.74 -20.81 21.96
C ILE A 689 18.85 -19.87 20.76
N VAL A 690 18.64 -20.41 19.54
CA VAL A 690 18.65 -19.63 18.30
C VAL A 690 17.62 -18.50 18.34
N LEU A 691 16.36 -18.80 18.70
CA LEU A 691 15.32 -17.79 18.89
C LEU A 691 15.75 -16.72 19.90
N THR A 692 16.25 -17.10 21.06
CA THR A 692 16.66 -16.14 22.11
C THR A 692 17.73 -15.16 21.62
N HIS A 693 18.80 -15.63 20.99
CA HIS A 693 19.85 -14.74 20.47
C HIS A 693 19.39 -13.91 19.27
N TYR A 694 18.51 -14.44 18.41
CA TYR A 694 17.91 -13.69 17.31
C TYR A 694 16.92 -12.60 17.81
N THR A 695 16.20 -12.87 18.89
CA THR A 695 15.33 -11.90 19.58
C THR A 695 16.14 -10.82 20.30
N GLN A 696 17.29 -11.15 20.90
CA GLN A 696 18.20 -10.15 21.47
C GLN A 696 18.70 -9.16 20.40
N LEU A 697 19.11 -9.64 19.22
CA LEU A 697 19.44 -8.77 18.08
C LEU A 697 18.23 -7.95 17.61
N SER A 698 17.04 -8.55 17.61
CA SER A 698 15.80 -7.85 17.22
C SER A 698 15.40 -6.75 18.21
N ARG A 699 15.74 -6.91 19.51
CA ARG A 699 15.64 -5.86 20.52
C ARG A 699 16.60 -4.71 20.26
N ILE A 700 17.88 -5.02 19.99
CA ILE A 700 18.89 -4.01 19.64
C ILE A 700 18.49 -3.27 18.35
N LEU A 701 17.91 -3.96 17.36
CA LEU A 701 17.34 -3.32 16.16
C LEU A 701 16.18 -2.36 16.50
N GLY A 702 15.33 -2.73 17.46
CA GLY A 702 14.30 -1.83 18.01
C GLY A 702 14.92 -0.54 18.58
N ARG A 703 15.94 -0.68 19.44
CA ARG A 703 16.71 0.46 19.99
C ARG A 703 17.31 1.33 18.89
N ILE A 704 17.92 0.75 17.86
CA ILE A 704 18.46 1.48 16.69
C ILE A 704 17.36 2.32 16.02
N GLY A 705 16.16 1.76 15.81
CA GLY A 705 15.03 2.51 15.25
C GLY A 705 14.63 3.72 16.12
N GLU A 706 14.52 3.54 17.44
CA GLU A 706 14.06 4.57 18.38
C GLU A 706 15.13 5.64 18.69
N GLU A 707 16.38 5.22 18.90
CA GLU A 707 17.45 6.04 19.44
C GLU A 707 18.35 6.64 18.36
N ILE A 708 18.34 6.08 17.14
CA ILE A 708 19.10 6.59 15.98
C ILE A 708 18.17 7.12 14.87
N TYR A 709 16.94 6.62 14.67
CA TYR A 709 16.11 6.99 13.51
C TYR A 709 14.74 7.66 13.77
N ARG A 710 14.46 8.18 14.98
CA ARG A 710 13.16 8.77 15.36
C ARG A 710 13.27 10.26 15.69
N LYS A 711 12.36 11.07 15.11
CA LYS A 711 12.20 12.55 15.20
C LYS A 711 12.08 13.23 16.59
N LYS A 712 12.53 12.61 17.69
CA LYS A 712 12.61 13.31 18.99
C LYS A 712 13.68 14.42 18.93
N PRO A 713 13.52 15.53 19.67
CA PRO A 713 14.57 16.55 19.77
C PRO A 713 15.84 15.92 20.35
N ARG A 714 16.93 16.04 19.60
CA ARG A 714 18.24 15.45 19.88
C ARG A 714 19.32 16.51 19.68
N SER A 715 20.43 16.31 20.36
CA SER A 715 21.74 16.89 20.05
C SER A 715 22.64 15.78 19.51
N GLY A 716 23.73 16.16 18.85
CA GLY A 716 24.83 15.28 18.48
C GLY A 716 25.35 14.50 19.70
N SER A 717 25.45 15.13 20.87
CA SER A 717 25.82 14.44 22.12
C SER A 717 24.85 13.32 22.53
N ASN A 718 23.54 13.49 22.31
CA ASN A 718 22.58 12.40 22.51
C ASN A 718 22.78 11.28 21.48
N LEU A 719 23.09 11.62 20.22
CA LEU A 719 23.41 10.62 19.19
C LEU A 719 24.67 9.81 19.53
N VAL A 720 25.73 10.43 20.07
CA VAL A 720 26.93 9.71 20.56
C VAL A 720 26.56 8.72 21.65
N MET A 721 25.80 9.15 22.66
CA MET A 721 25.40 8.28 23.77
C MET A 721 24.54 7.09 23.30
N SER A 722 23.59 7.33 22.37
CA SER A 722 22.80 6.26 21.74
C SER A 722 23.69 5.26 20.99
N VAL A 723 24.57 5.75 20.11
CA VAL A 723 25.50 4.93 19.32
C VAL A 723 26.39 4.12 20.26
N GLN A 724 27.01 4.74 21.26
CA GLN A 724 27.85 4.06 22.25
C GLN A 724 27.10 2.97 23.02
N SER A 725 25.88 3.26 23.49
CA SER A 725 25.06 2.31 24.24
C SER A 725 24.66 1.09 23.42
N ILE A 726 24.08 1.30 22.23
CA ILE A 726 23.70 0.24 21.28
C ILE A 726 24.92 -0.61 20.88
N THR A 727 26.07 0.05 20.71
CA THR A 727 27.30 -0.62 20.27
C THR A 727 27.92 -1.46 21.39
N ASN A 728 27.83 -1.02 22.65
CA ASN A 728 28.18 -1.84 23.81
C ASN A 728 27.27 -3.08 23.94
N ASP A 729 25.97 -2.96 23.66
CA ASP A 729 25.04 -4.10 23.62
C ASP A 729 25.44 -5.11 22.54
N LEU A 730 25.77 -4.65 21.31
CA LEU A 730 26.25 -5.52 20.22
C LEU A 730 27.55 -6.27 20.62
N SER A 731 28.47 -5.58 21.28
CA SER A 731 29.72 -6.16 21.79
C SER A 731 29.49 -7.11 22.98
N GLY A 732 28.45 -6.87 23.78
CA GLY A 732 27.98 -7.78 24.83
C GLY A 732 27.39 -9.06 24.23
N TRP A 733 26.49 -8.92 23.25
CA TRP A 733 25.85 -10.02 22.55
C TRP A 733 26.87 -10.91 21.82
N LEU A 734 27.85 -10.33 21.11
CA LEU A 734 28.86 -11.11 20.37
C LEU A 734 29.75 -11.96 21.30
N ARG A 735 30.02 -11.48 22.52
CA ARG A 735 30.74 -12.27 23.54
C ARG A 735 29.88 -13.41 24.10
N GLN A 736 28.56 -13.23 24.16
CA GLN A 736 27.60 -14.21 24.71
C GLN A 736 27.09 -15.24 23.68
N VAL A 737 27.20 -15.00 22.37
CA VAL A 737 26.67 -15.92 21.35
C VAL A 737 27.42 -17.28 21.37
N PRO A 738 26.73 -18.43 21.39
CA PRO A 738 27.35 -19.76 21.42
C PRO A 738 28.22 -20.04 20.18
N ASP A 739 29.32 -20.78 20.36
CA ASP A 739 30.29 -21.04 19.29
C ASP A 739 29.69 -21.71 18.05
N ARG A 740 28.70 -22.59 18.21
CA ARG A 740 27.98 -23.23 17.08
C ARG A 740 27.19 -22.23 16.20
N LEU A 741 26.91 -21.02 16.71
CA LEU A 741 26.31 -19.91 15.95
C LEU A 741 27.33 -18.90 15.42
N ARG A 742 28.60 -18.97 15.84
CA ARG A 742 29.68 -18.17 15.25
C ARG A 742 30.02 -18.72 13.85
N ILE A 743 30.55 -17.86 12.99
CA ILE A 743 31.08 -18.24 11.68
C ILE A 743 32.59 -17.99 11.71
N ASP A 744 33.37 -19.02 11.42
CA ASP A 744 34.80 -18.89 11.20
C ASP A 744 35.06 -18.46 9.75
N PHE A 745 35.58 -17.25 9.58
CA PHE A 745 35.86 -16.68 8.26
C PHE A 745 37.06 -17.32 7.57
N THR A 746 37.90 -18.08 8.30
CA THR A 746 39.03 -18.84 7.73
C THR A 746 38.59 -20.17 7.12
N THR A 747 37.39 -20.67 7.46
CA THR A 747 36.87 -21.96 6.98
C THR A 747 35.52 -21.85 6.27
N LEU A 748 35.28 -20.77 5.51
CA LEU A 748 33.98 -20.53 4.84
C LEU A 748 33.58 -21.60 3.81
N ASP A 749 34.54 -22.34 3.25
CA ASP A 749 34.26 -23.46 2.34
C ASP A 749 33.84 -24.75 3.08
N ALA A 750 33.93 -24.78 4.43
CA ALA A 750 33.38 -25.84 5.26
C ALA A 750 31.85 -25.66 5.47
N PRO A 751 31.09 -26.74 5.73
CA PRO A 751 29.63 -26.66 5.86
C PRO A 751 29.15 -25.69 6.96
N ILE A 752 28.38 -24.66 6.58
CA ILE A 752 27.79 -23.67 7.50
C ILE A 752 26.30 -23.91 7.76
N ASN A 753 25.83 -23.66 8.98
CA ASN A 753 24.43 -23.87 9.35
C ASN A 753 23.56 -22.66 8.97
N ARG A 754 22.31 -22.90 8.55
CA ARG A 754 21.42 -21.81 8.08
C ARG A 754 21.00 -20.86 9.19
N GLU A 755 20.91 -21.34 10.44
CA GLU A 755 20.70 -20.49 11.61
C GLU A 755 21.89 -19.54 11.87
N SER A 756 23.13 -20.01 11.70
CA SER A 756 24.35 -19.19 11.86
C SER A 756 24.38 -18.09 10.79
N VAL A 757 24.01 -18.42 9.54
CA VAL A 757 23.85 -17.43 8.46
C VAL A 757 22.81 -16.37 8.84
N SER A 758 21.59 -16.76 9.27
CA SER A 758 20.55 -15.79 9.68
C SER A 758 20.99 -14.88 10.82
N ILE A 759 21.64 -15.43 11.86
CA ILE A 759 22.03 -14.67 13.05
C ILE A 759 23.17 -13.69 12.75
N ASN A 760 24.21 -14.11 12.01
CA ASN A 760 25.34 -13.22 11.72
C ASN A 760 24.96 -12.11 10.72
N LEU A 761 24.14 -12.40 9.70
CA LEU A 761 23.61 -11.35 8.80
C LEU A 761 22.75 -10.32 9.56
N HIS A 762 21.97 -10.76 10.55
CA HIS A 762 21.18 -9.87 11.39
C HIS A 762 22.06 -9.01 12.32
N PHE A 763 23.11 -9.60 12.91
CA PHE A 763 24.13 -8.88 13.69
C PHE A 763 24.84 -7.80 12.87
N TYR A 764 25.40 -8.16 11.72
CA TYR A 764 26.08 -7.19 10.85
C TYR A 764 25.12 -6.14 10.26
N SER A 765 23.84 -6.46 10.06
CA SER A 765 22.81 -5.46 9.75
C SER A 765 22.59 -4.46 10.88
N CYS A 766 22.70 -4.87 12.14
CA CYS A 766 22.59 -3.96 13.29
C CYS A 766 23.83 -3.08 13.44
N VAL A 767 25.04 -3.64 13.27
CA VAL A 767 26.30 -2.85 13.20
C VAL A 767 26.21 -1.81 12.10
N ASN A 768 25.84 -2.23 10.89
CA ASN A 768 25.69 -1.33 9.74
C ASN A 768 24.68 -0.22 10.02
N MET A 769 23.48 -0.53 10.52
CA MET A 769 22.46 0.50 10.81
C MET A 769 22.82 1.42 11.98
N THR A 770 23.67 0.98 12.90
CA THR A 770 24.17 1.84 14.00
C THR A 770 25.16 2.88 13.49
N ALA A 771 26.09 2.48 12.63
CA ALA A 771 27.14 3.35 12.09
C ALA A 771 26.73 4.14 10.83
N ARG A 772 25.66 3.72 10.13
CA ARG A 772 25.21 4.27 8.83
C ARG A 772 25.16 5.81 8.79
N PRO A 773 24.54 6.55 9.72
CA PRO A 773 24.44 8.02 9.60
C PRO A 773 25.81 8.71 9.54
N LEU A 774 26.74 8.27 10.39
CA LEU A 774 28.11 8.78 10.44
C LEU A 774 28.88 8.47 9.14
N VAL A 775 28.79 7.23 8.64
CA VAL A 775 29.43 6.82 7.38
C VAL A 775 28.93 7.68 6.22
N PHE A 776 27.62 7.91 6.13
CA PHE A 776 27.04 8.71 5.06
C PHE A 776 27.38 10.21 5.16
N TYR A 777 27.42 10.78 6.37
CA TYR A 777 27.90 12.15 6.57
C TYR A 777 29.36 12.34 6.11
N VAL A 778 30.26 11.42 6.47
CA VAL A 778 31.68 11.49 6.04
C VAL A 778 31.82 11.29 4.54
N ILE A 779 31.05 10.38 3.94
CA ILE A 779 31.01 10.18 2.48
C ILE A 779 30.54 11.46 1.76
N GLN A 780 29.50 12.13 2.26
CA GLN A 780 29.01 13.38 1.68
C GLN A 780 30.08 14.49 1.79
N ARG A 781 30.65 14.72 2.98
CA ARG A 781 31.73 15.69 3.21
C ARG A 781 32.95 15.46 2.31
N ARG A 782 33.22 14.20 1.92
CA ARG A 782 34.28 13.82 0.97
C ARG A 782 33.92 14.15 -0.48
N LEU A 783 32.69 13.85 -0.91
CA LEU A 783 32.20 14.18 -2.25
C LEU A 783 32.15 15.70 -2.46
N ASP A 784 31.75 16.47 -1.43
CA ASP A 784 31.77 17.94 -1.44
C ASP A 784 33.19 18.49 -1.63
N ALA A 785 34.15 17.99 -0.85
CA ALA A 785 35.54 18.45 -0.90
C ALA A 785 36.26 18.09 -2.20
N GLY A 786 35.94 16.93 -2.81
CA GLY A 786 36.54 16.45 -4.05
C GLY A 786 36.29 17.35 -5.28
N VAL A 787 35.33 18.28 -5.20
CA VAL A 787 35.05 19.28 -6.24
C VAL A 787 36.09 20.43 -6.24
N LEU A 788 36.86 20.59 -5.16
CA LEU A 788 37.75 21.74 -4.96
C LEU A 788 39.25 21.42 -4.92
N ASP A 789 39.65 20.22 -4.48
CA ASP A 789 41.06 19.83 -4.48
C ASP A 789 41.29 18.33 -4.75
N ALA A 790 42.03 18.02 -5.81
CA ALA A 790 42.37 16.66 -6.23
C ALA A 790 43.45 15.99 -5.35
N SER A 791 44.01 16.70 -4.36
CA SER A 791 45.00 16.19 -3.40
C SER A 791 44.43 15.76 -2.05
N ALA A 792 43.09 15.82 -1.88
CA ALA A 792 42.40 15.63 -0.60
C ALA A 792 42.89 14.41 0.21
N GLU A 793 43.48 14.73 1.37
CA GLU A 793 44.12 13.83 2.36
C GLU A 793 43.26 12.62 2.75
N ASP A 794 43.79 11.63 3.47
CA ASP A 794 43.03 10.44 3.90
C ASP A 794 41.67 10.80 4.54
N TRP A 795 40.63 9.98 4.34
CA TRP A 795 39.29 10.23 4.88
C TRP A 795 39.26 10.26 6.41
N LYS A 796 40.29 9.69 7.05
CA LYS A 796 40.59 9.74 8.48
C LYS A 796 41.09 11.12 8.94
N GLY A 797 41.50 11.98 8.02
CA GLY A 797 41.97 13.34 8.27
C GLY A 797 40.91 14.21 8.96
N GLY A 798 41.28 14.77 10.11
CA GLY A 798 40.36 15.57 10.92
C GLY A 798 39.17 14.79 11.47
N LEU A 799 39.31 13.48 11.72
CA LEU A 799 38.34 12.67 12.46
C LEU A 799 38.99 12.03 13.70
N ALA A 800 38.22 11.91 14.78
CA ALA A 800 38.67 11.22 15.99
C ALA A 800 38.96 9.73 15.72
N PRO A 801 39.94 9.10 16.39
CA PRO A 801 40.25 7.67 16.19
C PRO A 801 39.04 6.74 16.42
N ASN A 802 38.18 7.09 17.37
CA ASN A 802 36.95 6.35 17.68
C ASN A 802 35.91 6.45 16.56
N THR A 803 35.76 7.62 15.96
CA THR A 803 34.93 7.86 14.76
C THR A 803 35.41 7.02 13.58
N VAL A 804 36.72 6.99 13.35
CA VAL A 804 37.35 6.16 12.31
C VAL A 804 37.07 4.68 12.56
N ALA A 805 37.22 4.19 13.80
CA ALA A 805 36.93 2.80 14.16
C ALA A 805 35.47 2.39 13.91
N VAL A 806 34.49 3.28 14.14
CA VAL A 806 33.07 3.04 13.81
C VAL A 806 32.87 2.87 12.30
N ILE A 807 33.51 3.71 11.49
CA ILE A 807 33.40 3.66 10.03
C ILE A 807 34.11 2.41 9.47
N ASP A 808 35.33 2.11 9.91
CA ASP A 808 36.06 0.88 9.53
C ASP A 808 35.28 -0.38 9.94
N SER A 809 34.64 -0.39 11.11
CA SER A 809 33.79 -1.50 11.57
C SER A 809 32.53 -1.69 10.71
N CYS A 810 31.93 -0.59 10.23
CA CYS A 810 30.78 -0.63 9.33
C CYS A 810 31.16 -1.18 7.94
N ILE A 811 32.31 -0.77 7.41
CA ILE A 811 32.88 -1.32 6.17
C ILE A 811 33.18 -2.83 6.35
N THR A 812 33.76 -3.21 7.48
CA THR A 812 34.08 -4.61 7.79
C THR A 812 32.82 -5.47 7.97
N ALA A 813 31.76 -4.92 8.57
CA ALA A 813 30.46 -5.59 8.69
C ALA A 813 29.75 -5.76 7.33
N ALA A 814 29.86 -4.79 6.41
CA ALA A 814 29.39 -4.95 5.03
C ALA A 814 30.20 -6.03 4.26
N ARG A 815 31.53 -6.04 4.39
CA ARG A 815 32.39 -7.11 3.84
C ARG A 815 32.01 -8.49 4.38
N ALA A 816 31.85 -8.63 5.70
CA ALA A 816 31.45 -9.87 6.35
C ALA A 816 30.06 -10.34 5.88
N THR A 817 29.11 -9.41 5.71
CA THR A 817 27.78 -9.71 5.13
C THR A 817 27.90 -10.33 3.74
N THR A 818 28.72 -9.75 2.86
CA THR A 818 28.99 -10.31 1.52
C THR A 818 29.65 -11.69 1.59
N MET A 819 30.68 -11.86 2.42
CA MET A 819 31.41 -13.13 2.54
C MET A 819 30.52 -14.28 3.06
N ILE A 820 29.65 -14.01 4.03
CA ILE A 820 28.66 -14.98 4.53
C ILE A 820 27.65 -15.33 3.43
N MET A 821 27.20 -14.34 2.64
CA MET A 821 26.28 -14.57 1.52
C MET A 821 26.93 -15.36 0.37
N ASP A 822 28.21 -15.13 0.05
CA ASP A 822 28.95 -15.91 -0.94
C ASP A 822 29.15 -17.38 -0.51
N ALA A 823 29.56 -17.60 0.75
CA ALA A 823 29.64 -18.95 1.33
C ALA A 823 28.27 -19.65 1.32
N ALA A 824 27.19 -18.92 1.66
CA ALA A 824 25.83 -19.43 1.55
C ALA A 824 25.40 -19.69 0.10
N ALA A 825 25.86 -18.92 -0.89
CA ALA A 825 25.59 -19.15 -2.30
C ALA A 825 26.22 -20.46 -2.79
N LYS A 826 27.52 -20.63 -2.53
CA LYS A 826 28.29 -21.86 -2.83
C LYS A 826 27.63 -23.11 -2.26
N GLN A 827 27.09 -23.00 -1.04
CA GLN A 827 26.44 -24.10 -0.31
C GLN A 827 24.92 -24.23 -0.59
N ASN A 828 24.35 -23.42 -1.49
CA ASN A 828 22.92 -23.40 -1.84
C ASN A 828 21.96 -23.08 -0.66
N LEU A 829 22.41 -22.22 0.26
CA LEU A 829 21.71 -21.77 1.48
C LEU A 829 21.03 -20.39 1.35
N ILE A 830 21.18 -19.69 0.22
CA ILE A 830 20.47 -18.43 -0.05
C ILE A 830 18.98 -18.69 -0.31
N ALA A 831 18.11 -17.95 0.36
CA ALA A 831 16.70 -17.86 0.01
C ALA A 831 16.49 -16.89 -1.18
N THR A 832 16.49 -17.41 -2.41
CA THR A 832 16.40 -16.60 -3.65
C THR A 832 15.20 -15.63 -3.69
N TYR A 833 14.06 -16.01 -3.10
CA TYR A 833 12.86 -15.17 -2.96
C TYR A 833 12.60 -14.73 -1.50
N GLY A 834 13.62 -14.84 -0.64
CA GLY A 834 13.57 -14.41 0.76
C GLY A 834 13.89 -12.92 0.91
N TYR A 835 13.02 -12.18 1.59
CA TYR A 835 13.19 -10.75 1.85
C TYR A 835 14.45 -10.45 2.65
N LEU A 836 14.74 -11.21 3.72
CA LEU A 836 15.86 -10.93 4.61
C LEU A 836 17.22 -11.00 3.90
N ASP A 837 17.51 -12.13 3.23
CA ASP A 837 18.74 -12.33 2.47
C ASP A 837 18.93 -11.24 1.40
N GLY A 838 17.86 -10.91 0.67
CA GLY A 838 17.84 -9.84 -0.34
C GLY A 838 17.89 -8.40 0.22
N GLU A 839 17.58 -8.19 1.50
CA GLU A 839 17.73 -6.90 2.20
C GLU A 839 19.13 -6.73 2.77
N TYR A 840 19.69 -7.77 3.40
CA TYR A 840 21.02 -7.74 3.97
C TYR A 840 22.09 -7.52 2.88
N ILE A 841 22.03 -8.27 1.77
CA ILE A 841 22.99 -8.09 0.66
C ILE A 841 22.80 -6.75 -0.07
N PHE A 842 21.56 -6.24 -0.20
CA PHE A 842 21.29 -4.92 -0.77
C PHE A 842 21.86 -3.79 0.11
N SER A 843 21.69 -3.85 1.44
CA SER A 843 22.27 -2.83 2.33
C SER A 843 23.79 -2.91 2.42
N ALA A 844 24.40 -4.09 2.25
CA ALA A 844 25.86 -4.22 2.17
C ALA A 844 26.39 -3.67 0.84
N ALA A 845 25.76 -4.04 -0.28
CA ALA A 845 26.12 -3.55 -1.61
C ALA A 845 26.01 -2.03 -1.72
N LEU A 846 24.93 -1.43 -1.22
CA LEU A 846 24.75 0.03 -1.20
C LEU A 846 25.88 0.74 -0.44
N LEU A 847 26.25 0.24 0.73
CA LEU A 847 27.35 0.83 1.50
C LEU A 847 28.70 0.67 0.77
N LEU A 848 28.96 -0.51 0.21
CA LEU A 848 30.21 -0.80 -0.50
C LEU A 848 30.34 0.02 -1.79
N VAL A 849 29.25 0.26 -2.55
CA VAL A 849 29.27 1.18 -3.71
C VAL A 849 29.67 2.59 -3.29
N MET A 850 29.04 3.12 -2.24
CA MET A 850 29.31 4.50 -1.76
C MET A 850 30.73 4.65 -1.18
N VAL A 851 31.24 3.63 -0.49
CA VAL A 851 32.61 3.61 0.05
C VAL A 851 33.66 3.53 -1.06
N ASN A 852 33.46 2.68 -2.08
CA ASN A 852 34.37 2.62 -3.23
C ASN A 852 34.35 3.90 -4.10
N ALA A 853 33.33 4.75 -3.97
CA ALA A 853 33.22 6.01 -4.68
C ALA A 853 33.90 7.19 -3.96
N ALA A 854 33.78 7.29 -2.63
CA ALA A 854 34.22 8.48 -1.88
C ALA A 854 35.51 8.30 -1.05
N PHE A 855 35.93 7.06 -0.77
CA PHE A 855 37.13 6.76 0.01
C PHE A 855 38.27 6.30 -0.92
N PRO A 856 39.55 6.38 -0.49
CA PRO A 856 40.69 5.89 -1.26
C PRO A 856 40.52 4.42 -1.68
N HIS A 857 40.94 4.09 -2.90
CA HIS A 857 40.70 2.77 -3.48
C HIS A 857 41.27 1.64 -2.60
N ASN A 858 40.40 0.70 -2.23
CA ASN A 858 40.77 -0.49 -1.47
C ASN A 858 40.27 -1.73 -2.22
N GLU A 859 41.19 -2.59 -2.65
CA GLU A 859 40.87 -3.73 -3.50
C GLU A 859 39.91 -4.72 -2.81
N THR A 860 39.99 -4.87 -1.49
CA THR A 860 39.10 -5.78 -0.75
C THR A 860 37.67 -5.23 -0.67
N ASN A 861 37.51 -3.91 -0.53
CA ASN A 861 36.21 -3.24 -0.64
C ASN A 861 35.65 -3.36 -2.06
N ALA A 862 36.49 -3.25 -3.09
CA ALA A 862 36.08 -3.40 -4.49
C ALA A 862 35.63 -4.84 -4.81
N ARG A 863 36.45 -5.85 -4.47
CA ARG A 863 36.11 -7.27 -4.60
C ARG A 863 34.78 -7.60 -3.87
N SER A 864 34.60 -7.08 -2.65
CA SER A 864 33.36 -7.28 -1.88
C SER A 864 32.14 -6.58 -2.48
N MET A 865 32.32 -5.43 -3.14
CA MET A 865 31.26 -4.76 -3.89
C MET A 865 30.82 -5.61 -5.08
N GLU A 866 31.76 -6.09 -5.91
CA GLU A 866 31.47 -6.92 -7.08
C GLU A 866 30.79 -8.25 -6.69
N THR A 867 31.25 -8.92 -5.64
CA THR A 867 30.59 -10.13 -5.13
C THR A 867 29.15 -9.84 -4.71
N ALA A 868 28.88 -8.73 -4.02
CA ALA A 868 27.53 -8.36 -3.60
C ALA A 868 26.59 -8.03 -4.78
N LEU A 869 27.10 -7.33 -5.81
CA LEU A 869 26.37 -7.06 -7.06
C LEU A 869 26.08 -8.37 -7.81
N ASN A 870 27.07 -9.25 -7.96
CA ASN A 870 26.89 -10.55 -8.63
C ASN A 870 25.92 -11.48 -7.89
N LEU A 871 25.86 -11.43 -6.56
CA LEU A 871 24.86 -12.17 -5.76
C LEU A 871 23.45 -11.64 -5.99
N LEU A 872 23.25 -10.31 -5.96
CA LEU A 872 21.97 -9.67 -6.30
C LEU A 872 21.53 -10.02 -7.72
N ARG A 873 22.45 -9.97 -8.68
CA ARG A 873 22.22 -10.39 -10.07
C ARG A 873 21.84 -11.85 -10.16
N SER A 874 22.55 -12.77 -9.50
CA SER A 874 22.21 -14.20 -9.53
C SER A 874 20.81 -14.47 -8.97
N MET A 875 20.37 -13.72 -7.95
CA MET A 875 18.99 -13.82 -7.44
C MET A 875 17.97 -13.23 -8.44
N ALA A 876 18.30 -12.13 -9.11
CA ALA A 876 17.47 -11.51 -10.15
C ALA A 876 17.29 -12.41 -11.38
N ASP A 877 18.39 -12.97 -11.92
CA ASP A 877 18.42 -13.86 -13.10
C ASP A 877 17.65 -15.17 -12.86
N ARG A 878 17.37 -15.53 -11.60
CA ARG A 878 16.49 -16.65 -11.19
C ARG A 878 15.01 -16.28 -11.13
N GLY A 879 14.62 -15.08 -11.56
CA GLY A 879 13.24 -14.59 -11.58
C GLY A 879 12.86 -13.68 -10.40
N ASN A 880 13.80 -13.22 -9.57
CA ASN A 880 13.48 -12.23 -8.53
C ASN A 880 13.43 -10.80 -9.13
N ALA A 881 12.28 -10.46 -9.70
CA ALA A 881 12.03 -9.18 -10.36
C ALA A 881 12.20 -7.95 -9.43
N TYR A 882 12.10 -8.13 -8.11
CA TYR A 882 12.35 -7.10 -7.10
C TYR A 882 13.85 -6.83 -6.90
N LEU A 883 14.66 -7.90 -6.79
CA LEU A 883 16.12 -7.78 -6.69
C LEU A 883 16.76 -7.32 -8.02
N SER A 884 16.11 -7.59 -9.15
CA SER A 884 16.46 -6.98 -10.45
C SER A 884 16.46 -5.45 -10.38
N SER A 885 15.37 -4.81 -9.92
CA SER A 885 15.31 -3.34 -9.79
C SER A 885 16.30 -2.79 -8.76
N ARG A 886 16.57 -3.53 -7.67
CA ARG A 886 17.60 -3.17 -6.69
C ARG A 886 19.03 -3.25 -7.24
N HIS A 887 19.31 -4.22 -8.12
CA HIS A 887 20.60 -4.36 -8.79
C HIS A 887 20.82 -3.24 -9.81
N SER A 888 19.84 -2.95 -10.68
CA SER A 888 19.93 -1.86 -11.66
C SER A 888 20.21 -0.50 -11.00
N LEU A 889 19.51 -0.19 -9.91
CA LEU A 889 19.73 1.02 -9.10
C LEU A 889 21.17 1.15 -8.57
N LEU A 890 21.80 0.05 -8.15
CA LEU A 890 23.17 0.08 -7.66
C LEU A 890 24.19 0.27 -8.78
N LEU A 891 23.87 -0.20 -10.00
CA LEU A 891 24.67 0.11 -11.20
C LEU A 891 24.48 1.58 -11.63
N GLU A 892 23.26 2.12 -11.54
CA GLU A 892 22.98 3.55 -11.77
C GLU A 892 23.79 4.43 -10.80
N LEU A 893 23.75 4.13 -9.50
CA LEU A 893 24.54 4.81 -8.47
C LEU A 893 26.05 4.68 -8.69
N ARG A 894 26.53 3.49 -9.06
CA ARG A 894 27.96 3.27 -9.36
C ARG A 894 28.40 4.08 -10.59
N ALA A 895 27.57 4.17 -11.62
CA ALA A 895 27.85 4.94 -12.83
C ALA A 895 27.77 6.45 -12.59
N SER A 896 26.92 6.91 -11.67
CA SER A 896 26.70 8.34 -11.42
C SER A 896 27.70 8.97 -10.43
N ILE A 897 28.46 8.16 -9.66
CA ILE A 897 29.48 8.65 -8.71
C ILE A 897 30.90 8.20 -9.11
N GLY A 898 31.03 7.24 -10.03
CA GLY A 898 32.34 6.85 -10.59
C GLY A 898 32.95 7.94 -11.47
N PRO A 899 34.29 8.06 -11.55
CA PRO A 899 34.94 9.03 -12.42
C PRO A 899 34.59 8.73 -13.89
N LYS A 900 34.03 9.73 -14.58
CA LYS A 900 33.77 9.67 -16.03
C LYS A 900 35.09 9.33 -16.75
N PRO A 901 35.14 8.33 -17.63
CA PRO A 901 36.35 8.03 -18.38
C PRO A 901 36.73 9.26 -19.21
N MET A 902 38.01 9.67 -19.13
CA MET A 902 38.50 10.82 -19.89
C MET A 902 38.23 10.61 -21.38
N MET A 903 37.63 11.62 -22.04
CA MET A 903 37.39 11.57 -23.48
C MET A 903 38.73 11.54 -24.22
N SER A 904 39.10 10.37 -24.73
CA SER A 904 40.29 10.16 -25.54
C SER A 904 40.09 10.74 -26.94
N ASP A 905 40.98 11.66 -27.33
CA ASP A 905 41.23 12.25 -28.66
C ASP A 905 40.11 12.24 -29.75
N PRO A 906 39.73 13.40 -30.33
CA PRO A 906 38.75 13.51 -31.43
C PRO A 906 39.10 12.83 -32.78
N ASN A 907 40.01 11.85 -32.83
CA ASN A 907 40.46 11.16 -34.05
C ASN A 907 40.58 9.63 -33.83
N GLY A 908 39.45 8.98 -33.54
CA GLY A 908 39.32 7.51 -33.52
C GLY A 908 38.00 7.08 -34.17
N SER A 909 38.03 6.10 -35.07
CA SER A 909 36.87 5.70 -35.89
C SER A 909 35.80 4.94 -35.10
N ASP A 910 34.53 5.27 -35.35
CA ASP A 910 33.36 4.70 -34.68
C ASP A 910 33.23 3.18 -34.78
N LEU A 911 32.85 2.56 -33.65
CA LEU A 911 32.10 1.31 -33.60
C LEU A 911 30.99 1.46 -32.53
N PRO A 912 29.70 1.27 -32.87
CA PRO A 912 28.62 1.48 -31.92
C PRO A 912 28.54 0.36 -30.88
N LEU A 913 28.25 0.73 -29.64
CA LEU A 913 27.93 -0.21 -28.55
C LEU A 913 26.42 -0.50 -28.56
N ASP A 914 26.04 -1.74 -28.87
CA ASP A 914 24.65 -2.18 -28.83
C ASP A 914 24.10 -2.20 -27.39
N ILE A 915 22.94 -1.56 -27.21
CA ILE A 915 22.12 -1.64 -25.99
C ILE A 915 21.09 -2.77 -26.19
N PRO A 916 21.11 -3.86 -25.41
CA PRO A 916 20.17 -4.97 -25.60
C PRO A 916 18.72 -4.58 -25.26
N VAL A 917 17.93 -4.30 -26.30
CA VAL A 917 16.47 -4.14 -26.19
C VAL A 917 15.83 -5.49 -25.86
N SER A 918 14.80 -5.48 -25.01
CA SER A 918 14.06 -6.68 -24.60
C SER A 918 13.52 -7.47 -25.81
N PRO A 919 13.80 -8.78 -25.92
CA PRO A 919 13.32 -9.59 -27.04
C PRO A 919 11.81 -9.82 -26.95
N ASN A 920 11.08 -9.34 -27.96
CA ASN A 920 9.66 -9.62 -28.13
C ASN A 920 9.48 -10.99 -28.83
N ASN A 921 8.38 -11.69 -28.59
CA ASN A 921 8.19 -13.06 -29.08
C ASN A 921 8.11 -13.14 -30.63
N GLY A 922 9.03 -13.90 -31.24
CA GLY A 922 9.02 -14.21 -32.67
C GLY A 922 9.74 -15.52 -32.97
N HIS A 923 9.07 -16.45 -33.65
CA HIS A 923 9.67 -17.75 -34.01
C HIS A 923 10.67 -17.63 -35.16
N ALA A 924 11.86 -18.20 -34.99
CA ALA A 924 12.80 -18.51 -36.07
C ALA A 924 13.31 -19.96 -35.90
N THR A 925 13.58 -20.65 -37.01
CA THR A 925 14.01 -22.05 -37.04
C THR A 925 15.52 -22.20 -36.88
N GLY A 926 15.96 -23.33 -36.31
CA GLY A 926 17.31 -23.49 -35.78
C GLY A 926 18.43 -23.80 -36.79
N ALA A 927 19.65 -23.53 -36.35
CA ALA A 927 20.93 -23.99 -36.91
C ALA A 927 21.83 -24.51 -35.76
N ALA A 928 22.93 -25.20 -36.07
CA ALA A 928 23.69 -25.99 -35.10
C ALA A 928 24.69 -25.19 -34.23
N LEU A 929 25.02 -25.75 -33.06
CA LEU A 929 26.03 -25.26 -32.11
C LEU A 929 27.46 -25.64 -32.55
N PRO A 930 28.44 -24.72 -32.44
CA PRO A 930 29.86 -25.05 -32.30
C PRO A 930 30.23 -25.36 -30.83
N GLU A 931 31.37 -26.03 -30.62
CA GLU A 931 31.94 -26.30 -29.28
C GLU A 931 32.68 -25.08 -28.69
N PRO A 932 32.84 -24.98 -27.36
CA PRO A 932 33.56 -23.87 -26.71
C PRO A 932 35.08 -24.09 -26.68
N ASP A 933 35.85 -23.06 -27.04
CA ASP A 933 37.31 -23.01 -26.86
C ASP A 933 37.72 -22.88 -25.38
N PRO A 934 38.94 -23.33 -24.99
CA PRO A 934 39.37 -23.39 -23.60
C PRO A 934 39.78 -22.02 -23.03
N GLN A 935 39.38 -21.76 -21.78
CA GLN A 935 39.78 -20.54 -21.06
C GLN A 935 41.27 -20.59 -20.64
N PRO A 936 41.98 -19.44 -20.65
CA PRO A 936 43.33 -19.33 -20.10
C PRO A 936 43.31 -19.36 -18.56
N THR A 937 44.19 -20.15 -17.96
CA THR A 937 44.34 -20.25 -16.50
C THR A 937 45.07 -19.05 -15.91
N VAL A 938 44.42 -18.35 -14.97
CA VAL A 938 45.04 -17.33 -14.11
C VAL A 938 45.62 -18.02 -12.84
N PRO A 939 46.78 -17.60 -12.31
CA PRO A 939 47.36 -18.21 -11.11
C PRO A 939 46.48 -18.09 -9.86
N THR A 940 46.58 -19.08 -8.98
CA THR A 940 45.93 -19.07 -7.65
C THR A 940 46.90 -18.54 -6.60
N ASP A 941 46.77 -17.27 -6.25
CA ASP A 941 47.33 -16.75 -4.98
C ASP A 941 46.41 -17.15 -3.82
N GLU A 942 47.01 -17.63 -2.72
CA GLU A 942 46.29 -18.04 -1.53
C GLU A 942 45.79 -16.82 -0.73
N TRP A 943 44.50 -16.51 -0.86
CA TRP A 943 43.88 -15.40 -0.14
C TRP A 943 43.67 -15.72 1.34
N GLN A 944 44.44 -15.08 2.22
CA GLN A 944 44.12 -15.00 3.64
C GLN A 944 43.14 -13.83 3.88
N PRO A 945 42.00 -14.05 4.54
CA PRO A 945 41.07 -12.96 4.86
C PRO A 945 41.60 -12.10 6.00
N ASP A 946 42.14 -10.93 5.68
CA ASP A 946 42.35 -9.82 6.64
C ASP A 946 40.99 -9.27 7.11
N LEU A 947 40.35 -10.03 8.00
CA LEU A 947 39.26 -9.61 8.87
C LEU A 947 39.80 -9.63 10.30
N PRO A 948 39.76 -8.52 11.05
CA PRO A 948 40.22 -8.50 12.42
C PRO A 948 39.39 -9.47 13.28
N SER A 949 40.05 -10.13 14.24
CA SER A 949 39.38 -10.85 15.31
C SER A 949 38.41 -9.91 16.04
N PHE A 950 37.11 -10.12 15.87
CA PHE A 950 36.04 -9.31 16.49
C PHE A 950 35.95 -9.48 18.04
N GLN A 951 37.02 -9.92 18.70
CA GLN A 951 37.13 -9.89 20.16
C GLN A 951 37.32 -8.47 20.70
N ASP A 952 37.96 -7.60 19.92
CA ASP A 952 38.31 -6.22 20.29
C ASP A 952 37.29 -5.16 19.82
N ILE A 953 36.00 -5.53 19.68
CA ILE A 953 34.92 -4.56 19.47
C ILE A 953 34.72 -3.76 20.78
N SER A 954 35.46 -2.66 20.92
CA SER A 954 35.43 -1.76 22.09
C SER A 954 35.39 -0.30 21.66
N PHE A 955 34.18 0.25 21.51
CA PHE A 955 33.98 1.63 21.09
C PHE A 955 33.85 2.57 22.30
N GLN A 956 35.00 2.94 22.86
CA GLN A 956 35.10 3.97 23.90
C GLN A 956 35.20 5.36 23.24
N PHE A 957 34.05 6.01 23.04
CA PHE A 957 33.99 7.38 22.57
C PHE A 957 34.44 8.34 23.67
N ASP A 958 35.32 9.28 23.34
CA ASP A 958 35.41 10.54 24.08
C ASP A 958 34.33 11.48 23.54
N LEU A 959 33.53 12.06 24.45
CA LEU A 959 32.42 12.96 24.11
C LEU A 959 32.90 14.38 23.72
N ASN A 960 34.19 14.67 23.89
CA ASN A 960 34.74 16.02 23.69
C ASN A 960 35.43 16.22 22.33
N ASP A 961 35.75 15.15 21.59
CA ASP A 961 36.65 15.21 20.41
C ASP A 961 36.12 16.08 19.24
N ASP A 962 34.85 15.89 18.84
CA ASP A 962 34.21 16.71 17.80
C ASP A 962 32.67 16.69 17.91
N PRO A 963 32.06 17.64 18.66
CA PRO A 963 30.61 17.76 18.72
C PRO A 963 29.95 18.15 17.39
N ALA A 964 30.64 18.89 16.52
CA ALA A 964 30.09 19.42 15.28
C ALA A 964 29.88 18.33 14.22
N LEU A 965 30.79 17.34 14.17
CA LEU A 965 30.63 16.09 13.43
C LEU A 965 29.32 15.39 13.77
N TRP A 966 28.98 15.29 15.06
CA TRP A 966 27.79 14.54 15.50
C TRP A 966 26.49 15.32 15.36
N GLU A 967 26.50 16.66 15.46
CA GLU A 967 25.37 17.49 15.01
C GLU A 967 25.19 17.38 13.48
N GLY A 968 26.28 17.37 12.71
CA GLY A 968 26.25 17.16 11.25
C GLY A 968 25.67 15.80 10.85
N ALA A 969 26.12 14.74 11.50
CA ALA A 969 25.59 13.38 11.31
C ALA A 969 24.14 13.23 11.78
N LEU A 970 23.72 13.97 12.81
CA LEU A 970 22.32 14.04 13.25
C LEU A 970 21.43 14.74 12.22
N ASN A 971 21.87 15.88 11.67
CA ASN A 971 21.12 16.62 10.66
C ASN A 971 20.84 15.76 9.42
N GLN A 972 21.81 14.95 8.97
CA GLN A 972 21.62 14.05 7.82
C GLN A 972 20.60 12.93 8.02
N ILE A 973 20.16 12.65 9.25
CA ILE A 973 19.12 11.65 9.54
C ILE A 973 17.73 12.14 9.12
N ASP A 974 17.45 13.44 9.21
CA ASP A 974 16.06 13.96 9.17
C ASP A 974 15.85 15.37 8.57
N ILE A 975 16.91 16.05 8.11
CA ILE A 975 16.85 17.38 7.48
C ILE A 975 17.17 17.28 5.98
N ASP A 976 16.60 18.20 5.20
CA ASP A 976 16.85 18.39 3.77
C ASP A 976 18.34 18.17 3.40
N MET A 977 18.57 17.26 2.46
CA MET A 977 19.58 17.55 1.44
C MET A 977 18.88 18.44 0.43
N ASP A 978 19.26 19.72 0.34
CA ASP A 978 18.75 20.58 -0.74
C ASP A 978 18.98 19.86 -2.08
N THR A 979 17.94 19.79 -2.91
CA THR A 979 17.93 19.04 -4.18
C THR A 979 19.07 19.47 -5.12
N ASP A 980 19.47 20.73 -5.00
CA ASP A 980 20.65 21.37 -5.56
C ASP A 980 21.94 20.55 -5.40
N TRP A 981 22.14 19.84 -4.28
CA TRP A 981 23.33 19.00 -4.09
C TRP A 981 23.36 17.85 -5.07
N ILE A 982 22.25 17.13 -5.22
CA ILE A 982 22.15 15.98 -6.12
C ILE A 982 22.21 16.45 -7.57
N GLU A 983 21.48 17.52 -7.88
CA GLU A 983 21.52 18.13 -9.21
C GLU A 983 22.92 18.61 -9.57
N ASN A 984 23.64 19.31 -8.69
CA ASN A 984 24.99 19.79 -8.99
C ASN A 984 26.04 18.68 -9.01
N THR A 985 25.92 17.65 -8.16
CA THR A 985 26.91 16.55 -8.09
C THR A 985 26.67 15.48 -9.16
N LEU A 986 25.45 15.33 -9.70
CA LEU A 986 25.15 14.39 -10.79
C LEU A 986 25.07 15.03 -12.20
N LYS A 987 24.88 16.36 -12.32
CA LYS A 987 24.97 17.08 -13.61
C LYS A 987 26.40 17.49 -13.98
N ARG A 988 27.31 17.61 -13.00
CA ARG A 988 28.75 17.86 -13.23
C ARG A 988 29.49 16.58 -13.57
#